data_AF-A0A2V8FR50-F1
#
_entry.id   AF-A0A2V8FR50-F1
#
_cell.length_a   1.000
_cell.length_b   1.000
_cell.length_c   1.000
_cell.angle_alpha   90.00
_cell.angle_beta   90.00
_cell.angle_gamma   90.00
#
_symmetry.space_group_name_H-M   'P 1'
#
loop_
_entity.id
_entity.type
_entity.pdbx_description
1 polymer ?
#
loop_
_entity_poly.entity_id
_entity_poly.type
_entity_poly.pdbx_seq_one_letter_code
_entity_poly.pdbx_strand_id
1 'polypeptide(L)'
;MTVPPATAPLAAPPAPASRSAAAATAPPAPPGVTPPPRRPQPPPPASGGFDWEGLVGVQLFSAIAGIALLIAAVFFLRYSVEHGWLQPPVRAAIGLFVGVSLLVVCELKAARQYDVTANAIGASAIAILFATFFAAHALWNLIPAGVAFGMLAIVTAVAVLLSIRRASLFIAVLGLLGGFATPVLLSTGENRPIPLFAYLLLLNIGLAWVAYRQRWAALTWLTLILTTIYQWGWVFTFLAEGQLPLAMGIFAVFPIVSVAALMVARGGARTSGASKPRERSGDSAGPASERVGEFEGRSPSMMFERTALAGAVLPLLFAVYVAVVPAYGGHAWLLLSFLLLLDLGLIATAIARRADLLYGAAALATLSVMVALVGGSYTHAARYPVVIFTAVYVLVFLRAPAVAEWFDRPFDGAGASAEYTASILLFVFAALPRIEPAFAQPWIPFATLIALLIAIAWRAAASEQGALYFLAAFFAIAAQATWSVTYLDAARLGTAVAIYSAFGLVSLSVPLLARRAGRPLEPAAGSGLVLLASLPLLLFLAAGSVAPQAIWALALLLAILNAGVFLESAGGGLPVVSFAGTIFSWAILATWWMRAASSVGVIPSLAVVAGMTLVTLGGYAWAQRQSAPAAGGTEPGFRDGLYLGLIGHLFLLFVTMNPEWGIPPWPLFGTLAVLTLCASTVALVTRADALHVAAVIATAVIVTVWAAAGGSPWATVALIASAAPSVFAIAWIFVAGSAGSAPRAAGAARDGQPRGVAPARVAAAAALFISEITAMVAASPAAPPFVPIVALHVVNLSVLLAIAWRARWEYVAVAASLVAWGAATHWQLVHLHDQPWMQLLWLVLAMYAVFIAYPVVLGDGGRDERVLTSPRTASSPSTGRGPYLAAVAASVMAFFGARAALEAGGFGWAIGAVPLVESAILAGLLRELLAIEAPGQRDLGRLALVAGAALAFVTVAIPLQLEHQWITIGWALEGAALAWLYRRIPHRGLLYAGVALIAAVFARLALNPEILYYEPRGALRIVNWYLYTYVVCAAALMMAARWYGSTRDDVMGGLVRGSRFGAIGAGILLFLLLNIEIADFYATGPTIVFRFGTDVAQDLTYTIGWLGFGMALLGIGIWLRSYGTRIAALILIAVTTFKCFLYDLASLGGLYRVASFVGLAISLALVSLALQKFVLARPKSPA
;
A
#
# COMPACT_ATOMS: atom_id res chain seq x y z
N MET A 1 -42.74 31.07 19.16
CA MET A 1 -43.43 30.73 20.42
C MET A 1 -44.55 29.76 20.05
N THR A 2 -44.67 28.56 20.62
CA THR A 2 -43.97 27.89 21.74
C THR A 2 -44.22 26.35 21.65
N VAL A 3 -43.63 25.55 22.57
CA VAL A 3 -44.03 24.16 22.94
C VAL A 3 -43.52 23.02 22.02
N PRO A 4 -43.20 21.78 22.49
CA PRO A 4 -42.93 21.26 23.86
C PRO A 4 -41.55 20.53 24.06
N PRO A 5 -41.18 20.18 25.31
CA PRO A 5 -40.16 19.17 25.66
C PRO A 5 -40.76 17.80 26.07
N ALA A 6 -39.88 16.85 26.47
CA ALA A 6 -40.14 15.47 26.95
C ALA A 6 -40.57 14.47 25.84
N THR A 7 -40.12 13.21 25.80
CA THR A 7 -40.19 12.20 26.89
C THR A 7 -39.12 11.10 26.80
N ALA A 8 -38.74 10.53 27.96
CA ALA A 8 -38.23 9.14 28.09
C ALA A 8 -39.44 8.16 28.11
N PRO A 9 -39.35 6.84 27.84
CA PRO A 9 -38.47 5.86 28.50
C PRO A 9 -37.88 4.81 27.50
N LEU A 10 -37.13 3.74 27.82
CA LEU A 10 -37.43 2.59 28.70
C LEU A 10 -36.15 1.78 28.97
N ALA A 11 -36.09 1.14 30.13
CA ALA A 11 -35.04 0.18 30.52
C ALA A 11 -35.61 -1.24 30.68
N ALA A 12 -34.71 -2.23 30.82
CA ALA A 12 -34.85 -3.62 31.29
C ALA A 12 -34.67 -4.73 30.21
N PRO A 13 -34.26 -5.96 30.59
CA PRO A 13 -33.62 -6.42 31.84
C PRO A 13 -32.27 -7.18 31.64
N PRO A 14 -31.52 -7.50 32.73
CA PRO A 14 -30.22 -8.21 32.69
C PRO A 14 -30.29 -9.68 33.16
N ALA A 15 -29.27 -10.51 32.83
CA ALA A 15 -28.80 -11.68 33.62
C ALA A 15 -27.64 -12.42 32.90
N PRO A 16 -26.79 -13.22 33.59
CA PRO A 16 -26.39 -13.16 35.01
C PRO A 16 -24.85 -13.21 35.22
N ALA A 17 -24.35 -12.67 36.33
CA ALA A 17 -22.91 -12.74 36.68
C ALA A 17 -22.47 -14.05 37.36
N SER A 18 -21.24 -14.50 37.08
CA SER A 18 -20.56 -15.55 37.83
C SER A 18 -20.13 -15.07 39.21
N ARG A 19 -20.89 -15.49 40.24
CA ARG A 19 -20.34 -15.58 41.60
C ARG A 19 -19.16 -16.56 41.62
N SER A 20 -18.17 -16.22 42.45
CA SER A 20 -17.21 -17.20 42.98
C SER A 20 -17.97 -18.30 43.75
N ALA A 21 -17.62 -19.56 43.54
CA ALA A 21 -18.15 -20.67 44.33
C ALA A 21 -17.36 -20.77 45.64
N ALA A 22 -18.03 -20.59 46.77
CA ALA A 22 -17.42 -20.67 48.09
C ALA A 22 -16.96 -22.11 48.41
N ALA A 23 -15.77 -22.25 48.97
CA ALA A 23 -15.38 -23.45 49.70
C ALA A 23 -16.02 -23.42 51.09
N ALA A 24 -16.59 -24.55 51.53
CA ALA A 24 -17.30 -24.65 52.80
C ALA A 24 -16.36 -24.51 54.02
N THR A 25 -16.87 -23.91 55.09
CA THR A 25 -16.19 -23.78 56.38
C THR A 25 -16.21 -25.09 57.18
N ALA A 26 -15.10 -25.39 57.86
CA ALA A 26 -14.97 -26.45 58.85
C ALA A 26 -14.55 -25.88 60.22
N PRO A 27 -14.73 -26.59 61.35
CA PRO A 27 -14.76 -25.99 62.70
C PRO A 27 -13.39 -25.54 63.25
N PRO A 28 -13.37 -24.73 64.34
CA PRO A 28 -12.16 -24.04 64.81
C PRO A 28 -11.24 -24.91 65.69
N ALA A 29 -9.95 -24.58 65.66
CA ALA A 29 -8.91 -25.09 66.57
C ALA A 29 -8.30 -23.94 67.42
N PRO A 30 -7.63 -24.22 68.55
CA PRO A 30 -7.39 -23.24 69.63
C PRO A 30 -6.36 -22.13 69.33
N PRO A 31 -6.33 -21.04 70.14
CA PRO A 31 -5.57 -19.83 69.83
C PRO A 31 -4.07 -19.91 70.16
N GLY A 32 -3.24 -19.32 69.31
CA GLY A 32 -1.78 -19.23 69.50
C GLY A 32 -1.17 -17.95 68.93
N VAL A 33 -1.05 -16.94 69.80
CA VAL A 33 -0.09 -15.79 69.79
C VAL A 33 0.09 -14.99 68.49
N THR A 34 -0.31 -13.71 68.53
CA THR A 34 -0.05 -12.68 67.49
C THR A 34 1.41 -12.20 67.46
N PRO A 35 2.06 -12.14 66.29
CA PRO A 35 3.33 -11.41 66.11
C PRO A 35 3.15 -9.87 66.05
N PRO A 36 4.13 -9.08 66.52
CA PRO A 36 4.09 -7.61 66.56
C PRO A 36 4.26 -6.91 65.18
N PRO A 37 4.00 -5.58 65.06
CA PRO A 37 3.75 -4.92 63.78
C PRO A 37 4.98 -4.68 62.89
N ARG A 38 4.74 -4.62 61.57
CA ARG A 38 5.75 -4.35 60.53
C ARG A 38 6.40 -2.97 60.71
N ARG A 39 7.74 -2.93 60.73
CA ARG A 39 8.53 -1.71 60.46
C ARG A 39 8.68 -1.46 58.96
N PRO A 40 8.90 -0.21 58.51
CA PRO A 40 9.01 0.13 57.08
C PRO A 40 10.26 -0.47 56.44
N GLN A 41 10.17 -0.88 55.17
CA GLN A 41 11.34 -1.25 54.37
C GLN A 41 12.06 0.01 53.85
N PRO A 42 13.41 0.04 53.86
CA PRO A 42 14.17 1.09 53.19
C PRO A 42 14.02 0.96 51.65
N PRO A 43 14.17 2.06 50.89
CA PRO A 43 14.04 2.05 49.44
C PRO A 43 15.16 1.22 48.77
N PRO A 44 14.90 0.64 47.58
CA PRO A 44 15.90 -0.16 46.88
C PRO A 44 17.11 0.69 46.46
N PRO A 45 18.34 0.13 46.47
CA PRO A 45 19.53 0.85 46.02
C PRO A 45 19.42 1.23 44.55
N ALA A 46 19.96 2.41 44.22
CA ALA A 46 20.00 2.92 42.85
C ALA A 46 20.75 1.96 41.92
N SER A 47 20.32 1.93 40.65
CA SER A 47 20.95 1.14 39.58
C SER A 47 22.46 1.36 39.55
N GLY A 48 23.22 0.32 39.85
CA GLY A 48 24.66 0.31 39.63
C GLY A 48 24.96 0.61 38.16
N GLY A 49 25.99 1.42 37.91
CA GLY A 49 26.43 1.70 36.55
C GLY A 49 26.75 0.39 35.82
N PHE A 50 26.43 0.32 34.53
CA PHE A 50 26.68 -0.85 33.70
C PHE A 50 28.16 -1.23 33.78
N ASP A 51 28.43 -2.40 34.35
CA ASP A 51 29.77 -2.88 34.67
C ASP A 51 30.46 -3.39 33.40
N TRP A 52 30.98 -2.44 32.61
CA TRP A 52 31.78 -2.70 31.42
C TRP A 52 32.99 -3.59 31.72
N GLU A 53 33.52 -3.53 32.94
CA GLU A 53 34.69 -4.29 33.37
C GLU A 53 34.35 -5.78 33.59
N GLY A 54 33.21 -6.07 34.23
CA GLY A 54 32.71 -7.44 34.42
C GLY A 54 32.14 -8.09 33.15
N LEU A 55 31.40 -7.33 32.33
CA LEU A 55 30.64 -7.90 31.20
C LEU A 55 31.50 -8.20 29.98
N VAL A 56 32.47 -7.33 29.66
CA VAL A 56 33.47 -7.59 28.60
C VAL A 56 34.48 -8.64 29.04
N GLY A 57 34.90 -8.64 30.31
CA GLY A 57 35.96 -9.51 30.82
C GLY A 57 35.57 -10.97 31.03
N VAL A 58 34.34 -11.27 31.45
CA VAL A 58 34.00 -12.61 31.99
C VAL A 58 32.88 -13.30 31.22
N GLN A 59 31.75 -12.60 30.99
CA GLN A 59 30.58 -13.20 30.38
C GLN A 59 30.76 -13.43 28.87
N LEU A 60 31.30 -12.44 28.16
CA LEU A 60 31.51 -12.52 26.71
C LEU A 60 32.44 -13.68 26.33
N PHE A 61 33.61 -13.76 26.97
CA PHE A 61 34.60 -14.81 26.70
C PHE A 61 34.12 -16.22 27.10
N SER A 62 33.34 -16.35 28.16
CA SER A 62 32.81 -17.66 28.62
C SER A 62 31.63 -18.15 27.78
N ALA A 63 30.76 -17.27 27.30
CA ALA A 63 29.62 -17.64 26.46
C ALA A 63 30.06 -18.20 25.09
N ILE A 64 31.11 -17.61 24.50
CA ILE A 64 31.68 -18.04 23.23
C ILE A 64 32.27 -19.47 23.32
N ALA A 65 32.79 -19.88 24.49
CA ALA A 65 33.32 -21.22 24.72
C ALA A 65 32.23 -22.32 24.73
N GLY A 66 31.04 -22.05 25.25
CA GLY A 66 29.98 -23.07 25.41
C GLY A 66 29.30 -23.48 24.10
N ILE A 67 29.10 -22.54 23.18
CA ILE A 67 28.44 -22.77 21.89
C ILE A 67 29.26 -23.72 21.00
N ALA A 68 30.59 -23.69 21.14
CA ALA A 68 31.50 -24.58 20.40
C ALA A 68 31.31 -26.08 20.72
N LEU A 69 30.73 -26.43 21.88
CA LEU A 69 30.62 -27.82 22.35
C LEU A 69 29.35 -28.54 21.83
N LEU A 70 28.19 -27.85 21.82
CA LEU A 70 26.89 -28.44 21.45
C LEU A 70 26.90 -29.02 20.03
N ILE A 71 27.59 -28.32 19.12
CA ILE A 71 27.68 -28.64 17.70
C ILE A 71 28.31 -30.02 17.46
N ALA A 72 29.11 -30.55 18.39
CA ALA A 72 29.73 -31.87 18.26
C ALA A 72 28.75 -33.05 18.42
N ALA A 73 27.66 -32.91 19.19
CA ALA A 73 26.81 -34.05 19.58
C ALA A 73 25.79 -34.48 18.50
N VAL A 74 25.24 -33.53 17.73
CA VAL A 74 24.21 -33.80 16.72
C VAL A 74 24.76 -34.67 15.57
N PHE A 75 26.05 -34.54 15.25
CA PHE A 75 26.71 -35.35 14.23
C PHE A 75 26.86 -36.84 14.61
N PHE A 76 26.49 -37.25 15.82
CA PHE A 76 26.58 -38.65 16.28
C PHE A 76 25.29 -39.47 16.09
N LEU A 77 24.11 -38.93 16.41
CA LEU A 77 22.87 -39.74 16.45
C LEU A 77 22.41 -40.17 15.05
N ARG A 78 22.59 -39.30 14.06
CA ARG A 78 22.36 -39.60 12.63
C ARG A 78 23.12 -40.84 12.15
N TYR A 79 24.32 -41.06 12.68
CA TYR A 79 25.19 -42.18 12.32
C TYR A 79 24.58 -43.56 12.67
N SER A 80 23.59 -43.64 13.56
CA SER A 80 22.98 -44.93 13.99
C SER A 80 21.91 -45.48 13.04
N VAL A 81 21.04 -44.62 12.50
CA VAL A 81 19.93 -45.04 11.62
C VAL A 81 20.45 -45.50 10.26
N GLU A 82 21.57 -44.92 9.82
CA GLU A 82 22.28 -45.27 8.60
C GLU A 82 22.90 -46.71 8.64
N HIS A 83 22.73 -47.46 9.75
CA HIS A 83 23.25 -48.85 9.95
C HIS A 83 22.18 -49.96 10.27
N GLY A 84 20.86 -49.64 10.29
CA GLY A 84 19.68 -50.51 9.98
C GLY A 84 19.32 -51.84 10.69
N TRP A 85 18.19 -51.94 11.44
CA TRP A 85 17.91 -53.09 12.35
C TRP A 85 16.49 -53.80 12.43
N LEU A 86 15.42 -53.55 11.64
CA LEU A 86 14.04 -54.13 11.92
C LEU A 86 13.20 -54.65 10.72
N GLN A 87 12.26 -55.60 10.95
CA GLN A 87 11.61 -56.43 9.88
C GLN A 87 10.05 -56.56 9.82
N PRO A 88 9.48 -57.09 8.69
CA PRO A 88 8.05 -57.00 8.36
C PRO A 88 7.04 -58.00 8.99
N PRO A 89 7.08 -59.35 8.79
CA PRO A 89 5.88 -60.20 8.97
C PRO A 89 5.29 -60.21 10.40
N VAL A 90 6.16 -60.08 11.39
CA VAL A 90 5.87 -59.91 12.83
C VAL A 90 4.81 -58.82 13.10
N ARG A 91 4.67 -57.83 12.20
CA ARG A 91 3.70 -56.72 12.31
C ARG A 91 2.24 -57.16 12.13
N ALA A 92 1.97 -58.23 11.36
CA ALA A 92 0.60 -58.68 11.06
C ALA A 92 -0.03 -59.50 12.21
N ALA A 93 0.74 -60.42 12.80
CA ALA A 93 0.30 -61.26 13.92
C ALA A 93 0.01 -60.43 15.18
N ILE A 94 0.81 -59.39 15.42
CA ILE A 94 0.58 -58.40 16.49
C ILE A 94 -0.77 -57.68 16.30
N GLY A 95 -1.25 -57.49 15.06
CA GLY A 95 -2.54 -56.87 14.77
C GLY A 95 -3.74 -57.73 15.16
N LEU A 96 -3.86 -58.95 14.61
CA LEU A 96 -5.05 -59.80 14.79
C LEU A 96 -5.33 -60.12 16.27
N PHE A 97 -4.28 -60.49 17.00
CA PHE A 97 -4.35 -60.89 18.39
C PHE A 97 -4.87 -59.75 19.27
N VAL A 98 -4.35 -58.53 19.07
CA VAL A 98 -4.81 -57.34 19.79
C VAL A 98 -6.28 -57.02 19.47
N GLY A 99 -6.72 -57.20 18.22
CA GLY A 99 -8.10 -56.92 17.79
C GLY A 99 -9.17 -57.77 18.50
N VAL A 100 -9.03 -59.11 18.48
CA VAL A 100 -10.05 -60.01 19.07
C VAL A 100 -10.09 -59.87 20.60
N SER A 101 -8.93 -59.79 21.25
CA SER A 101 -8.84 -59.70 22.71
C SER A 101 -9.57 -58.48 23.28
N LEU A 102 -9.51 -57.34 22.57
CA LEU A 102 -10.24 -56.13 22.96
C LEU A 102 -11.77 -56.33 22.89
N LEU A 103 -12.30 -57.04 21.89
CA LEU A 103 -13.76 -57.22 21.72
C LEU A 103 -14.38 -58.08 22.84
N VAL A 104 -13.64 -59.06 23.35
CA VAL A 104 -14.07 -59.85 24.51
C VAL A 104 -14.02 -59.01 25.79
N VAL A 105 -12.95 -58.23 25.97
CA VAL A 105 -12.75 -57.39 27.17
C VAL A 105 -13.86 -56.33 27.32
N CYS A 106 -14.41 -55.76 26.24
CA CYS A 106 -15.48 -54.76 26.37
C CYS A 106 -16.86 -55.33 26.80
N GLU A 107 -17.10 -56.63 26.66
CA GLU A 107 -18.36 -57.27 27.08
C GLU A 107 -18.41 -57.72 28.54
N LEU A 108 -17.26 -57.80 29.22
CA LEU A 108 -17.16 -58.25 30.61
C LEU A 108 -17.90 -57.32 31.59
N LYS A 109 -18.47 -57.90 32.66
CA LYS A 109 -19.23 -57.15 33.69
C LYS A 109 -18.45 -55.99 34.32
N ALA A 110 -17.13 -56.12 34.48
CA ALA A 110 -16.28 -55.05 35.01
C ALA A 110 -16.14 -53.85 34.05
N ALA A 111 -16.11 -54.10 32.73
CA ALA A 111 -16.04 -53.03 31.73
C ALA A 111 -17.34 -52.20 31.67
N ARG A 112 -18.48 -52.82 31.99
CA ARG A 112 -19.81 -52.15 32.07
C ARG A 112 -19.95 -51.14 33.23
N GLN A 113 -18.92 -50.98 34.07
CA GLN A 113 -18.85 -49.90 35.06
C GLN A 113 -18.18 -48.63 34.49
N TYR A 114 -17.55 -48.72 33.31
CA TYR A 114 -16.82 -47.63 32.65
C TYR A 114 -17.21 -47.54 31.17
N ASP A 115 -18.44 -47.07 30.91
CA ASP A 115 -19.04 -47.09 29.56
C ASP A 115 -18.17 -46.44 28.48
N VAL A 116 -17.46 -45.35 28.78
CA VAL A 116 -16.56 -44.68 27.82
C VAL A 116 -15.41 -45.60 27.40
N THR A 117 -14.72 -46.21 28.36
CA THR A 117 -13.59 -47.10 28.11
C THR A 117 -14.05 -48.40 27.43
N ALA A 118 -15.19 -48.95 27.82
CA ALA A 118 -15.77 -50.13 27.17
C ALA A 118 -16.18 -49.85 25.72
N ASN A 119 -16.79 -48.69 25.44
CA ASN A 119 -17.13 -48.28 24.08
C ASN A 119 -15.87 -48.02 23.23
N ALA A 120 -14.83 -47.44 23.80
CA ALA A 120 -13.55 -47.23 23.11
C ALA A 120 -12.86 -48.56 22.75
N ILE A 121 -12.75 -49.47 23.72
CA ILE A 121 -12.18 -50.81 23.52
C ILE A 121 -12.96 -51.60 22.47
N GLY A 122 -14.30 -51.59 22.54
CA GLY A 122 -15.16 -52.29 21.56
C GLY A 122 -15.02 -51.74 20.14
N ALA A 123 -14.83 -50.42 19.99
CA ALA A 123 -14.58 -49.82 18.68
C ALA A 123 -13.16 -50.08 18.17
N SER A 124 -12.12 -49.97 19.01
CA SER A 124 -10.75 -50.34 18.64
C SER A 124 -10.67 -51.81 18.20
N ALA A 125 -11.40 -52.70 18.85
CA ALA A 125 -11.52 -54.10 18.46
C ALA A 125 -12.13 -54.26 17.06
N ILE A 126 -13.32 -53.70 16.82
CA ILE A 126 -13.99 -53.75 15.51
C ILE A 126 -13.10 -53.14 14.42
N ALA A 127 -12.41 -52.03 14.69
CA ALA A 127 -11.53 -51.35 13.73
C ALA A 127 -10.27 -52.17 13.39
N ILE A 128 -9.59 -52.74 14.40
CA ILE A 128 -8.41 -53.61 14.17
C ILE A 128 -8.82 -54.88 13.42
N LEU A 129 -10.03 -55.42 13.65
CA LEU A 129 -10.54 -56.57 12.90
C LEU A 129 -10.89 -56.22 11.46
N PHE A 130 -11.55 -55.09 11.18
CA PHE A 130 -11.74 -54.58 9.81
C PHE A 130 -10.39 -54.42 9.10
N ALA A 131 -9.43 -53.74 9.72
CA ALA A 131 -8.10 -53.50 9.14
C ALA A 131 -7.33 -54.80 8.90
N THR A 132 -7.40 -55.76 9.83
CA THR A 132 -6.65 -57.02 9.73
C THR A 132 -7.26 -57.97 8.71
N PHE A 133 -8.59 -58.13 8.66
CA PHE A 133 -9.23 -58.96 7.63
C PHE A 133 -9.10 -58.35 6.23
N PHE A 134 -9.13 -57.01 6.10
CA PHE A 134 -8.83 -56.33 4.84
C PHE A 134 -7.35 -56.50 4.43
N ALA A 135 -6.38 -56.23 5.33
CA ALA A 135 -4.96 -56.40 5.02
C ALA A 135 -4.60 -57.85 4.70
N ALA A 136 -5.25 -58.81 5.37
CA ALA A 136 -5.15 -60.23 5.05
C ALA A 136 -5.63 -60.50 3.62
N HIS A 137 -6.80 -60.01 3.19
CA HIS A 137 -7.26 -60.20 1.80
C HIS A 137 -6.38 -59.47 0.78
N ALA A 138 -6.08 -58.19 1.01
CA ALA A 138 -5.62 -57.27 -0.04
C ALA A 138 -4.10 -56.97 -0.05
N LEU A 139 -3.41 -56.99 1.11
CA LEU A 139 -1.98 -56.63 1.21
C LEU A 139 -1.06 -57.84 1.34
N TRP A 140 -1.55 -58.89 2.03
CA TRP A 140 -0.80 -60.12 2.29
C TRP A 140 -1.38 -61.35 1.58
N ASN A 141 -2.51 -61.18 0.87
CA ASN A 141 -3.14 -62.14 -0.05
C ASN A 141 -3.47 -63.52 0.56
N LEU A 142 -4.07 -63.51 1.76
CA LEU A 142 -4.28 -64.65 2.65
C LEU A 142 -5.69 -65.29 2.59
N ILE A 143 -6.74 -64.60 2.10
CA ILE A 143 -8.16 -65.09 2.13
C ILE A 143 -9.00 -64.65 0.90
N PRO A 144 -10.15 -65.32 0.57
CA PRO A 144 -10.98 -65.00 -0.62
C PRO A 144 -12.17 -64.04 -0.38
N ALA A 145 -12.64 -63.39 -1.47
CA ALA A 145 -13.58 -62.27 -1.43
C ALA A 145 -15.02 -62.59 -0.94
N GLY A 146 -15.66 -63.66 -1.42
CA GLY A 146 -17.04 -63.98 -1.00
C GLY A 146 -17.16 -64.31 0.50
N VAL A 147 -16.13 -64.96 1.04
CA VAL A 147 -16.01 -65.24 2.49
C VAL A 147 -15.78 -63.95 3.26
N ALA A 148 -14.92 -63.06 2.75
CA ALA A 148 -14.77 -61.72 3.32
C ALA A 148 -16.10 -60.94 3.34
N PHE A 149 -16.96 -61.05 2.31
CA PHE A 149 -18.25 -60.33 2.28
C PHE A 149 -19.16 -60.77 3.42
N GLY A 150 -19.30 -62.09 3.59
CA GLY A 150 -20.06 -62.66 4.71
C GLY A 150 -19.51 -62.21 6.07
N MET A 151 -18.18 -62.29 6.26
CA MET A 151 -17.55 -61.92 7.53
C MET A 151 -17.70 -60.43 7.85
N LEU A 152 -17.53 -59.52 6.88
CA LEU A 152 -17.69 -58.08 7.08
C LEU A 152 -19.17 -57.67 7.29
N ALA A 153 -20.12 -58.35 6.62
CA ALA A 153 -21.54 -58.17 6.87
C ALA A 153 -21.98 -58.69 8.25
N ILE A 154 -21.38 -59.78 8.75
CA ILE A 154 -21.60 -60.28 10.11
C ILE A 154 -21.04 -59.30 11.15
N VAL A 155 -19.80 -58.81 10.97
CA VAL A 155 -19.21 -57.77 11.85
C VAL A 155 -20.09 -56.50 11.87
N THR A 156 -20.65 -56.11 10.72
CA THR A 156 -21.62 -55.01 10.59
C THR A 156 -22.89 -55.26 11.40
N ALA A 157 -23.54 -56.42 11.25
CA ALA A 157 -24.77 -56.75 11.96
C ALA A 157 -24.54 -56.84 13.49
N VAL A 158 -23.40 -57.42 13.90
CA VAL A 158 -22.96 -57.47 15.30
C VAL A 158 -22.76 -56.05 15.86
N ALA A 159 -22.14 -55.14 15.11
CA ALA A 159 -21.99 -53.74 15.51
C ALA A 159 -23.34 -53.01 15.61
N VAL A 160 -24.28 -53.20 14.68
CA VAL A 160 -25.63 -52.60 14.78
C VAL A 160 -26.37 -53.12 16.02
N LEU A 161 -26.37 -54.44 16.27
CA LEU A 161 -27.01 -55.04 17.44
C LEU A 161 -26.38 -54.58 18.77
N LEU A 162 -25.05 -54.53 18.84
CA LEU A 162 -24.31 -53.99 19.99
C LEU A 162 -24.63 -52.51 20.21
N SER A 163 -24.76 -51.72 19.15
CA SER A 163 -25.03 -50.29 19.26
C SER A 163 -26.41 -50.00 19.86
N ILE A 164 -27.46 -50.74 19.44
CA ILE A 164 -28.81 -50.61 20.00
C ILE A 164 -28.84 -51.08 21.46
N ARG A 165 -28.16 -52.20 21.78
CA ARG A 165 -28.11 -52.76 23.14
C ARG A 165 -27.33 -51.91 24.14
N ARG A 166 -26.25 -51.25 23.70
CA ARG A 166 -25.38 -50.41 24.54
C ARG A 166 -25.70 -48.91 24.47
N ALA A 167 -26.75 -48.53 23.75
CA ALA A 167 -27.03 -47.13 23.41
C ALA A 167 -25.80 -46.37 22.86
N SER A 168 -24.92 -47.07 22.12
CA SER A 168 -23.57 -46.59 21.79
C SER A 168 -23.47 -46.12 20.35
N LEU A 169 -23.48 -44.80 20.16
CA LEU A 169 -23.33 -44.15 18.87
C LEU A 169 -21.98 -44.47 18.20
N PHE A 170 -20.91 -44.65 18.98
CA PHE A 170 -19.57 -44.93 18.46
C PHE A 170 -19.51 -46.31 17.77
N ILE A 171 -20.15 -47.31 18.37
CA ILE A 171 -20.29 -48.65 17.78
C ILE A 171 -21.25 -48.63 16.58
N ALA A 172 -22.34 -47.85 16.64
CA ALA A 172 -23.26 -47.68 15.50
C ALA A 172 -22.56 -47.08 14.28
N VAL A 173 -21.74 -46.04 14.47
CA VAL A 173 -20.96 -45.40 13.40
C VAL A 173 -19.99 -46.39 12.76
N LEU A 174 -19.27 -47.17 13.57
CA LEU A 174 -18.27 -48.11 13.06
C LEU A 174 -18.91 -49.31 12.33
N GLY A 175 -20.05 -49.79 12.81
CA GLY A 175 -20.87 -50.79 12.10
C GLY A 175 -21.42 -50.24 10.78
N LEU A 176 -21.94 -49.02 10.79
CA LEU A 176 -22.46 -48.35 9.60
C LEU A 176 -21.38 -48.17 8.51
N LEU A 177 -20.18 -47.74 8.90
CA LEU A 177 -19.02 -47.66 8.02
C LEU A 177 -18.67 -49.04 7.42
N GLY A 178 -18.70 -50.10 8.23
CA GLY A 178 -18.51 -51.48 7.76
C GLY A 178 -19.54 -51.92 6.72
N GLY A 179 -20.82 -51.64 6.97
CA GLY A 179 -21.93 -52.06 6.11
C GLY A 179 -21.88 -51.43 4.72
N PHE A 180 -21.55 -50.13 4.65
CA PHE A 180 -21.36 -49.44 3.37
C PHE A 180 -19.97 -49.66 2.75
N ALA A 181 -18.95 -50.09 3.51
CA ALA A 181 -17.67 -50.49 2.93
C ALA A 181 -17.76 -51.85 2.21
N THR A 182 -18.61 -52.76 2.69
CA THR A 182 -18.62 -54.17 2.27
C THR A 182 -18.82 -54.38 0.76
N PRO A 183 -19.77 -53.72 0.06
CA PRO A 183 -19.89 -53.86 -1.39
C PRO A 183 -18.81 -53.14 -2.22
N VAL A 184 -18.05 -52.21 -1.65
CA VAL A 184 -16.88 -51.59 -2.33
C VAL A 184 -15.64 -52.46 -2.20
N LEU A 185 -15.31 -52.89 -0.97
CA LEU A 185 -14.11 -53.67 -0.66
C LEU A 185 -14.00 -55.00 -1.42
N LEU A 186 -15.13 -55.47 -1.99
CA LEU A 186 -15.31 -56.79 -2.58
C LEU A 186 -16.09 -56.71 -3.90
N SER A 187 -16.05 -55.56 -4.56
CA SER A 187 -16.73 -55.30 -5.84
C SER A 187 -16.20 -56.21 -6.95
N THR A 188 -17.11 -56.74 -7.78
CA THR A 188 -16.79 -57.55 -8.96
C THR A 188 -16.76 -56.74 -10.27
N GLY A 189 -17.18 -55.47 -10.24
CA GLY A 189 -17.15 -54.57 -11.40
C GLY A 189 -18.36 -54.59 -12.35
N GLU A 190 -19.40 -55.40 -12.10
CA GLU A 190 -20.60 -55.46 -12.98
C GLU A 190 -21.64 -54.35 -12.71
N ASN A 191 -22.28 -53.85 -13.77
CA ASN A 191 -23.36 -52.85 -13.68
C ASN A 191 -24.73 -53.49 -13.41
N ARG A 192 -25.19 -53.49 -12.15
CA ARG A 192 -26.55 -53.93 -11.77
C ARG A 192 -27.23 -52.90 -10.87
N PRO A 193 -27.81 -51.80 -11.41
CA PRO A 193 -28.31 -50.68 -10.61
C PRO A 193 -29.48 -51.05 -9.70
N ILE A 194 -30.44 -51.85 -10.20
CA ILE A 194 -31.66 -52.16 -9.45
C ILE A 194 -31.35 -52.95 -8.16
N PRO A 195 -30.58 -54.07 -8.17
CA PRO A 195 -30.20 -54.76 -6.93
C PRO A 195 -29.36 -53.91 -5.97
N LEU A 196 -28.43 -53.11 -6.49
CA LEU A 196 -27.57 -52.24 -5.67
C LEU A 196 -28.40 -51.18 -4.92
N PHE A 197 -29.23 -50.42 -5.63
CA PHE A 197 -30.07 -49.41 -4.99
C PHE A 197 -31.21 -50.00 -4.18
N ALA A 198 -31.69 -51.21 -4.47
CA ALA A 198 -32.62 -51.92 -3.59
C ALA A 198 -31.96 -52.32 -2.26
N TYR A 199 -30.73 -52.86 -2.28
CA TYR A 199 -29.96 -53.16 -1.06
C TYR A 199 -29.72 -51.89 -0.23
N LEU A 200 -29.31 -50.80 -0.87
CA LEU A 200 -29.06 -49.52 -0.19
C LEU A 200 -30.35 -48.90 0.35
N LEU A 201 -31.47 -48.99 -0.38
CA LEU A 201 -32.78 -48.52 0.10
C LEU A 201 -33.24 -49.34 1.32
N LEU A 202 -33.05 -50.67 1.31
CA LEU A 202 -33.34 -51.53 2.45
C LEU A 202 -32.47 -51.20 3.67
N LEU A 203 -31.17 -50.99 3.45
CA LEU A 203 -30.22 -50.57 4.49
C LEU A 203 -30.61 -49.20 5.07
N ASN A 204 -31.01 -48.25 4.22
CA ASN A 204 -31.51 -46.94 4.62
C ASN A 204 -32.82 -47.01 5.42
N ILE A 205 -33.75 -47.88 5.05
CA ILE A 205 -34.99 -48.12 5.82
C ILE A 205 -34.66 -48.70 7.21
N GLY A 206 -33.74 -49.68 7.28
CA GLY A 206 -33.28 -50.26 8.54
C GLY A 206 -32.57 -49.24 9.45
N LEU A 207 -31.78 -48.34 8.88
CA LEU A 207 -31.09 -47.28 9.62
C LEU A 207 -32.03 -46.13 10.01
N ALA A 208 -33.01 -45.80 9.17
CA ALA A 208 -34.08 -44.86 9.50
C ALA A 208 -34.96 -45.39 10.66
N TRP A 209 -35.19 -46.70 10.75
CA TRP A 209 -35.82 -47.33 11.92
C TRP A 209 -34.98 -47.12 13.19
N VAL A 210 -33.67 -47.39 13.13
CA VAL A 210 -32.77 -47.18 14.29
C VAL A 210 -32.76 -45.70 14.71
N ALA A 211 -32.68 -44.78 13.76
CA ALA A 211 -32.76 -43.34 14.01
C ALA A 211 -34.13 -42.91 14.59
N TYR A 212 -35.24 -43.51 14.15
CA TYR A 212 -36.57 -43.28 14.71
C TYR A 212 -36.69 -43.78 16.16
N ARG A 213 -36.12 -44.96 16.47
CA ARG A 213 -36.14 -45.54 17.83
C ARG A 213 -35.25 -44.80 18.83
N GLN A 214 -34.03 -44.42 18.44
CA GLN A 214 -33.02 -43.85 19.36
C GLN A 214 -32.79 -42.33 19.21
N ARG A 215 -33.46 -41.66 18.25
CA ARG A 215 -33.35 -40.21 17.95
C ARG A 215 -31.94 -39.70 17.58
N TRP A 216 -31.01 -40.60 17.25
CA TRP A 216 -29.63 -40.27 16.90
C TRP A 216 -29.50 -39.68 15.48
N ALA A 217 -29.67 -38.36 15.37
CA ALA A 217 -29.59 -37.64 14.09
C ALA A 217 -28.27 -37.87 13.31
N ALA A 218 -27.14 -38.13 14.01
CA ALA A 218 -25.85 -38.40 13.38
C ALA A 218 -25.87 -39.65 12.47
N LEU A 219 -26.70 -40.66 12.78
CA LEU A 219 -26.87 -41.82 11.92
C LEU A 219 -27.63 -41.49 10.64
N THR A 220 -28.65 -40.63 10.70
CA THR A 220 -29.35 -40.13 9.50
C THR A 220 -28.36 -39.43 8.57
N TRP A 221 -27.49 -38.55 9.10
CA TRP A 221 -26.46 -37.88 8.31
C TRP A 221 -25.45 -38.85 7.69
N LEU A 222 -24.89 -39.78 8.48
CA LEU A 222 -23.89 -40.72 7.98
C LEU A 222 -24.47 -41.70 6.94
N THR A 223 -25.75 -42.09 7.11
CA THR A 223 -26.50 -42.91 6.14
C THR A 223 -26.74 -42.17 4.81
N LEU A 224 -27.09 -40.88 4.86
CA LEU A 224 -27.23 -40.04 3.67
C LEU A 224 -25.90 -39.86 2.93
N ILE A 225 -24.80 -39.61 3.66
CA ILE A 225 -23.44 -39.48 3.09
C ILE A 225 -23.03 -40.77 2.36
N LEU A 226 -23.19 -41.92 3.00
CA LEU A 226 -22.75 -43.19 2.40
C LEU A 226 -23.65 -43.62 1.23
N THR A 227 -24.96 -43.33 1.27
CA THR A 227 -25.87 -43.50 0.12
C THR A 227 -25.48 -42.60 -1.05
N THR A 228 -25.09 -41.35 -0.75
CA THR A 228 -24.61 -40.38 -1.74
C THR A 228 -23.38 -40.94 -2.46
N ILE A 229 -22.39 -41.47 -1.72
CA ILE A 229 -21.18 -42.09 -2.31
C ILE A 229 -21.55 -43.21 -3.31
N TYR A 230 -22.54 -44.04 -3.01
CA TYR A 230 -23.00 -45.07 -3.94
C TYR A 230 -23.75 -44.53 -5.16
N GLN A 231 -24.65 -43.56 -4.98
CA GLN A 231 -25.37 -42.95 -6.09
C GLN A 231 -24.40 -42.29 -7.08
N TRP A 232 -23.41 -41.55 -6.58
CA TRP A 232 -22.37 -40.93 -7.41
C TRP A 232 -21.36 -41.93 -7.98
N GLY A 233 -20.95 -42.94 -7.22
CA GLY A 233 -20.08 -44.02 -7.71
C GLY A 233 -20.69 -44.78 -8.89
N TRP A 234 -22.00 -45.06 -8.83
CA TRP A 234 -22.72 -45.62 -9.96
C TRP A 234 -22.79 -44.64 -11.15
N VAL A 235 -23.16 -43.37 -10.91
CA VAL A 235 -23.23 -42.34 -11.95
C VAL A 235 -21.91 -42.22 -12.72
N PHE A 236 -20.77 -42.10 -12.03
CA PHE A 236 -19.46 -41.93 -12.66
C PHE A 236 -18.95 -43.18 -13.40
N THR A 237 -19.42 -44.37 -13.04
CA THR A 237 -18.92 -45.64 -13.60
C THR A 237 -19.82 -46.18 -14.71
N PHE A 238 -21.12 -45.87 -14.69
CA PHE A 238 -22.13 -46.65 -15.42
C PHE A 238 -23.27 -45.86 -16.09
N LEU A 239 -23.41 -44.54 -15.88
CA LEU A 239 -24.53 -43.79 -16.43
C LEU A 239 -24.38 -43.51 -17.94
N ALA A 240 -25.31 -44.06 -18.74
CA ALA A 240 -25.45 -43.76 -20.16
C ALA A 240 -26.61 -42.79 -20.43
N GLU A 241 -26.58 -42.07 -21.56
CA GLU A 241 -27.58 -41.05 -21.94
C GLU A 241 -29.02 -41.59 -21.93
N GLY A 242 -29.26 -42.78 -22.48
CA GLY A 242 -30.57 -43.44 -22.46
C GLY A 242 -31.11 -43.81 -21.06
N GLN A 243 -30.27 -43.73 -20.01
CA GLN A 243 -30.65 -43.98 -18.62
C GLN A 243 -30.93 -42.70 -17.82
N LEU A 244 -30.80 -41.50 -18.43
CA LEU A 244 -31.05 -40.22 -17.75
C LEU A 244 -32.43 -40.13 -17.05
N PRO A 245 -33.57 -40.55 -17.66
CA PRO A 245 -34.86 -40.52 -16.98
C PRO A 245 -34.93 -41.45 -15.77
N LEU A 246 -34.29 -42.63 -15.85
CA LEU A 246 -34.20 -43.58 -14.75
C LEU A 246 -33.35 -43.01 -13.59
N ALA A 247 -32.23 -42.36 -13.92
CA ALA A 247 -31.37 -41.71 -12.94
C ALA A 247 -32.08 -40.53 -12.26
N MET A 248 -32.76 -39.65 -13.02
CA MET A 248 -33.62 -38.60 -12.46
C MET A 248 -34.68 -39.17 -11.50
N GLY A 249 -35.29 -40.31 -11.85
CA GLY A 249 -36.21 -41.04 -10.97
C GLY A 249 -35.56 -41.54 -9.67
N ILE A 250 -34.41 -42.21 -9.75
CA ILE A 250 -33.66 -42.70 -8.58
C ILE A 250 -33.28 -41.55 -7.65
N PHE A 251 -32.72 -40.46 -8.20
CA PHE A 251 -32.31 -39.30 -7.43
C PHE A 251 -33.49 -38.52 -6.84
N ALA A 252 -34.70 -38.59 -7.41
CA ALA A 252 -35.91 -38.02 -6.81
C ALA A 252 -36.51 -38.89 -5.69
N VAL A 253 -36.52 -40.23 -5.85
CA VAL A 253 -37.21 -41.14 -4.91
C VAL A 253 -36.56 -41.20 -3.53
N PHE A 254 -35.23 -41.31 -3.43
CA PHE A 254 -34.54 -41.41 -2.13
C PHE A 254 -34.78 -40.18 -1.20
N PRO A 255 -34.70 -38.93 -1.71
CA PRO A 255 -35.11 -37.74 -0.96
C PRO A 255 -36.58 -37.74 -0.56
N ILE A 256 -37.50 -38.10 -1.47
CA ILE A 256 -38.94 -38.13 -1.19
C ILE A 256 -39.24 -39.10 -0.05
N VAL A 257 -38.66 -40.31 -0.06
CA VAL A 257 -38.80 -41.30 1.02
C VAL A 257 -38.22 -40.77 2.34
N SER A 258 -37.06 -40.10 2.30
CA SER A 258 -36.42 -39.52 3.48
C SER A 258 -37.26 -38.40 4.11
N VAL A 259 -37.82 -37.50 3.29
CA VAL A 259 -38.70 -36.41 3.73
C VAL A 259 -40.04 -36.96 4.24
N ALA A 260 -40.62 -37.96 3.56
CA ALA A 260 -41.85 -38.62 3.99
C ALA A 260 -41.70 -39.29 5.37
N ALA A 261 -40.60 -40.02 5.60
CA ALA A 261 -40.29 -40.63 6.90
C ALA A 261 -40.20 -39.58 8.03
N LEU A 262 -39.59 -38.42 7.75
CA LEU A 262 -39.49 -37.30 8.70
C LEU A 262 -40.85 -36.61 8.95
N MET A 263 -41.73 -36.52 7.94
CA MET A 263 -43.09 -36.00 8.11
C MET A 263 -43.95 -36.91 9.00
N VAL A 264 -43.89 -38.23 8.81
CA VAL A 264 -44.63 -39.21 9.63
C VAL A 264 -44.16 -39.20 11.09
N ALA A 265 -42.85 -39.12 11.32
CA ALA A 265 -42.26 -39.21 12.67
C ALA A 265 -42.69 -38.13 13.67
N ARG A 266 -43.26 -36.99 13.22
CA ARG A 266 -43.71 -35.88 14.08
C ARG A 266 -45.22 -35.67 14.16
N GLY A 267 -46.02 -36.39 13.37
CA GLY A 267 -47.49 -36.31 13.44
C GLY A 267 -48.06 -36.74 14.80
N GLY A 268 -47.42 -37.71 15.46
CA GLY A 268 -47.87 -38.27 16.75
C GLY A 268 -47.66 -37.36 17.98
N ALA A 269 -47.02 -36.20 17.85
CA ALA A 269 -46.72 -35.32 18.99
C ALA A 269 -47.87 -34.38 19.38
N ARG A 270 -49.03 -34.45 18.72
CA ARG A 270 -50.13 -33.47 18.87
C ARG A 270 -51.35 -33.96 19.67
N THR A 271 -51.31 -35.17 20.21
CA THR A 271 -52.48 -35.85 20.82
C THR A 271 -52.29 -36.31 22.27
N SER A 272 -51.21 -35.91 22.96
CA SER A 272 -51.02 -36.18 24.39
C SER A 272 -50.45 -34.96 25.10
N GLY A 273 -51.11 -34.51 26.18
CA GLY A 273 -50.62 -33.40 27.01
C GLY A 273 -51.56 -32.19 27.20
N ALA A 274 -52.89 -32.37 27.18
CA ALA A 274 -53.78 -31.36 27.72
C ALA A 274 -53.81 -31.46 29.26
N SER A 275 -53.02 -30.64 29.96
CA SER A 275 -53.09 -30.50 31.43
C SER A 275 -52.88 -29.04 31.87
N LYS A 276 -53.67 -28.62 32.87
CA LYS A 276 -53.85 -27.23 33.30
C LYS A 276 -52.60 -26.61 33.97
N PRO A 277 -52.46 -25.27 33.95
CA PRO A 277 -51.48 -24.56 34.77
C PRO A 277 -51.85 -24.63 36.26
N ARG A 278 -50.85 -24.51 37.14
CA ARG A 278 -51.04 -24.40 38.59
C ARG A 278 -50.21 -23.23 39.14
N GLU A 279 -50.85 -22.37 39.91
CA GLU A 279 -50.24 -21.14 40.43
C GLU A 279 -49.50 -21.32 41.77
N ARG A 280 -48.55 -20.40 41.98
CA ARG A 280 -48.14 -19.72 43.22
C ARG A 280 -47.27 -20.38 44.31
N SER A 281 -46.14 -19.67 44.52
CA SER A 281 -45.66 -19.05 45.79
C SER A 281 -44.67 -19.80 46.68
N GLY A 282 -43.67 -19.06 47.22
CA GLY A 282 -42.84 -19.48 48.37
C GLY A 282 -41.32 -19.21 48.26
N ASP A 283 -40.92 -17.96 48.48
CA ASP A 283 -39.58 -17.40 48.82
C ASP A 283 -38.34 -18.29 49.04
N SER A 284 -37.19 -17.91 48.45
CA SER A 284 -36.02 -17.30 49.15
C SER A 284 -34.78 -17.21 48.24
N ALA A 285 -33.81 -16.33 48.55
CA ALA A 285 -32.73 -15.90 47.64
C ALA A 285 -31.31 -16.37 48.05
N GLY A 286 -30.42 -16.69 47.08
CA GLY A 286 -29.02 -17.07 47.36
C GLY A 286 -28.07 -17.42 46.18
N PRO A 287 -26.99 -16.63 45.89
CA PRO A 287 -25.61 -17.19 45.96
C PRO A 287 -24.82 -17.67 44.70
N ALA A 288 -25.34 -18.50 43.77
CA ALA A 288 -24.54 -19.15 42.69
C ALA A 288 -24.75 -18.54 41.28
N SER A 289 -23.94 -18.66 40.21
CA SER A 289 -22.49 -18.77 39.88
C SER A 289 -22.40 -19.34 38.44
N GLU A 290 -22.47 -18.48 37.43
CA GLU A 290 -22.26 -18.77 35.99
C GLU A 290 -21.10 -19.76 35.75
N ARG A 291 -21.37 -20.86 35.04
CA ARG A 291 -20.34 -21.60 34.29
C ARG A 291 -21.02 -22.46 33.22
N VAL A 292 -20.81 -22.06 31.96
CA VAL A 292 -20.88 -22.88 30.72
C VAL A 292 -21.99 -23.94 30.67
N GLY A 293 -23.15 -23.58 30.12
CA GLY A 293 -24.28 -24.48 29.92
C GLY A 293 -25.20 -24.10 28.76
N GLU A 294 -24.72 -23.30 27.81
CA GLU A 294 -25.53 -22.76 26.71
C GLU A 294 -25.50 -23.68 25.47
N PHE A 295 -26.17 -24.84 25.54
CA PHE A 295 -26.36 -25.69 24.35
C PHE A 295 -27.65 -26.51 24.30
N GLU A 296 -28.71 -26.11 25.02
CA GLU A 296 -30.01 -26.80 24.96
C GLU A 296 -31.19 -25.83 24.70
N GLY A 297 -31.23 -25.31 23.47
CA GLY A 297 -32.22 -24.35 23.00
C GLY A 297 -32.46 -24.36 21.49
N ARG A 298 -32.26 -25.49 20.80
CA ARG A 298 -32.50 -25.60 19.34
C ARG A 298 -33.98 -25.86 19.06
N SER A 299 -34.64 -24.87 18.44
CA SER A 299 -36.01 -25.01 17.93
C SER A 299 -36.19 -26.30 17.10
N PRO A 300 -37.30 -27.05 17.28
CA PRO A 300 -37.61 -28.21 16.47
C PRO A 300 -37.64 -27.97 14.96
N SER A 301 -37.89 -26.72 14.49
CA SER A 301 -37.90 -26.36 13.07
C SER A 301 -36.53 -26.52 12.41
N MET A 302 -35.47 -25.98 13.04
CA MET A 302 -34.10 -25.97 12.49
C MET A 302 -33.53 -27.37 12.21
N MET A 303 -33.88 -28.36 13.04
CA MET A 303 -33.46 -29.75 12.79
C MET A 303 -34.15 -30.35 11.56
N PHE A 304 -35.45 -30.07 11.38
CA PHE A 304 -36.21 -30.56 10.24
C PHE A 304 -35.70 -29.94 8.94
N GLU A 305 -35.53 -28.62 8.92
CA GLU A 305 -35.03 -27.86 7.76
C GLU A 305 -33.67 -28.41 7.28
N ARG A 306 -32.72 -28.61 8.19
CA ARG A 306 -31.40 -29.18 7.85
C ARG A 306 -31.50 -30.61 7.30
N THR A 307 -32.40 -31.45 7.82
CA THR A 307 -32.60 -32.82 7.31
C THR A 307 -33.38 -32.87 5.98
N ALA A 308 -34.32 -31.97 5.76
CA ALA A 308 -35.05 -31.85 4.50
C ALA A 308 -34.11 -31.33 3.39
N LEU A 309 -33.29 -30.33 3.70
CA LEU A 309 -32.23 -29.83 2.82
C LEU A 309 -31.21 -30.92 2.51
N ALA A 310 -30.78 -31.72 3.49
CA ALA A 310 -29.87 -32.85 3.26
C ALA A 310 -30.41 -33.89 2.26
N GLY A 311 -31.72 -34.14 2.27
CA GLY A 311 -32.39 -34.95 1.25
C GLY A 311 -32.42 -34.24 -0.11
N ALA A 312 -32.80 -32.97 -0.14
CA ALA A 312 -32.96 -32.20 -1.37
C ALA A 312 -31.63 -31.90 -2.11
N VAL A 313 -30.51 -31.74 -1.41
CA VAL A 313 -29.20 -31.45 -2.01
C VAL A 313 -28.80 -32.50 -3.06
N LEU A 314 -29.18 -33.77 -2.87
CA LEU A 314 -28.74 -34.87 -3.71
C LEU A 314 -29.27 -34.82 -5.17
N PRO A 315 -30.59 -34.67 -5.43
CA PRO A 315 -31.10 -34.46 -6.79
C PRO A 315 -30.71 -33.12 -7.40
N LEU A 316 -30.50 -32.07 -6.58
CA LEU A 316 -29.99 -30.79 -7.06
C LEU A 316 -28.55 -30.92 -7.57
N LEU A 317 -27.66 -31.58 -6.83
CA LEU A 317 -26.30 -31.89 -7.30
C LEU A 317 -26.32 -32.78 -8.55
N PHE A 318 -27.26 -33.72 -8.66
CA PHE A 318 -27.43 -34.53 -9.86
C PHE A 318 -27.84 -33.69 -11.08
N ALA A 319 -28.77 -32.75 -10.92
CA ALA A 319 -29.11 -31.79 -11.98
C ALA A 319 -27.87 -30.97 -12.41
N VAL A 320 -27.04 -30.53 -11.45
CA VAL A 320 -25.77 -29.85 -11.76
C VAL A 320 -24.81 -30.75 -12.55
N TYR A 321 -24.67 -32.03 -12.20
CA TYR A 321 -23.83 -32.95 -12.98
C TYR A 321 -24.35 -33.20 -14.40
N VAL A 322 -25.67 -33.38 -14.57
CA VAL A 322 -26.26 -33.50 -15.91
C VAL A 322 -26.03 -32.22 -16.74
N ALA A 323 -25.96 -31.05 -16.09
CA ALA A 323 -25.59 -29.79 -16.72
C ALA A 323 -24.08 -29.65 -17.01
N VAL A 324 -23.20 -30.31 -16.25
CA VAL A 324 -21.73 -30.28 -16.43
C VAL A 324 -21.24 -31.24 -17.51
N VAL A 325 -21.92 -32.37 -17.73
CA VAL A 325 -21.48 -33.40 -18.69
C VAL A 325 -21.96 -33.07 -20.13
N PRO A 326 -21.05 -32.77 -21.08
CA PRO A 326 -21.44 -32.31 -22.42
C PRO A 326 -22.30 -33.31 -23.21
N ALA A 327 -22.12 -34.60 -22.96
CA ALA A 327 -22.89 -35.68 -23.60
C ALA A 327 -24.40 -35.59 -23.34
N TYR A 328 -24.84 -34.89 -22.28
CA TYR A 328 -26.27 -34.74 -21.96
C TYR A 328 -26.82 -33.36 -22.39
N GLY A 329 -25.98 -32.49 -22.97
CA GLY A 329 -26.31 -31.12 -23.38
C GLY A 329 -27.40 -30.98 -24.45
N GLY A 330 -27.69 -32.05 -25.21
CA GLY A 330 -28.83 -32.10 -26.13
C GLY A 330 -30.19 -32.11 -25.44
N HIS A 331 -30.23 -32.52 -24.15
CA HIS A 331 -31.46 -32.76 -23.39
C HIS A 331 -31.87 -31.57 -22.49
N ALA A 332 -31.55 -30.34 -22.90
CA ALA A 332 -31.80 -29.12 -22.13
C ALA A 332 -33.27 -28.95 -21.69
N TRP A 333 -34.25 -29.33 -22.54
CA TRP A 333 -35.67 -29.34 -22.16
C TRP A 333 -35.95 -30.24 -20.93
N LEU A 334 -35.40 -31.45 -20.92
CA LEU A 334 -35.60 -32.43 -19.85
C LEU A 334 -34.91 -31.97 -18.55
N LEU A 335 -33.65 -31.53 -18.65
CA LEU A 335 -32.86 -31.03 -17.53
C LEU A 335 -33.53 -29.81 -16.86
N LEU A 336 -33.87 -28.79 -17.65
CA LEU A 336 -34.45 -27.54 -17.12
C LEU A 336 -35.88 -27.75 -16.61
N SER A 337 -36.64 -28.72 -17.13
CA SER A 337 -37.96 -29.09 -16.58
C SER A 337 -37.86 -29.91 -15.30
N PHE A 338 -36.90 -30.84 -15.21
CA PHE A 338 -36.62 -31.61 -13.98
C PHE A 338 -36.22 -30.69 -12.84
N LEU A 339 -35.31 -29.74 -13.10
CA LEU A 339 -34.91 -28.73 -12.12
C LEU A 339 -36.08 -27.84 -11.71
N LEU A 340 -36.91 -27.38 -12.66
CA LEU A 340 -38.06 -26.52 -12.35
C LEU A 340 -39.05 -27.23 -11.42
N LEU A 341 -39.25 -28.54 -11.59
CA LEU A 341 -40.09 -29.36 -10.72
C LEU A 341 -39.51 -29.48 -9.31
N LEU A 342 -38.18 -29.65 -9.18
CA LEU A 342 -37.51 -29.64 -7.88
C LEU A 342 -37.61 -28.26 -7.20
N ASP A 343 -37.33 -27.19 -7.93
CA ASP A 343 -37.35 -25.81 -7.43
C ASP A 343 -38.76 -25.40 -6.97
N LEU A 344 -39.79 -25.70 -7.76
CA LEU A 344 -41.19 -25.47 -7.36
C LEU A 344 -41.57 -26.30 -6.13
N GLY A 345 -41.12 -27.55 -6.02
CA GLY A 345 -41.33 -28.38 -4.82
C GLY A 345 -40.63 -27.82 -3.58
N LEU A 346 -39.43 -27.27 -3.72
CA LEU A 346 -38.66 -26.65 -2.65
C LEU A 346 -39.26 -25.30 -2.22
N ILE A 347 -39.67 -24.46 -3.17
CA ILE A 347 -40.38 -23.20 -2.89
C ILE A 347 -41.70 -23.49 -2.18
N ALA A 348 -42.50 -24.44 -2.68
CA ALA A 348 -43.78 -24.81 -2.06
C ALA A 348 -43.59 -25.37 -0.64
N THR A 349 -42.58 -26.21 -0.40
CA THR A 349 -42.29 -26.71 0.95
C THR A 349 -41.70 -25.65 1.88
N ALA A 350 -40.91 -24.70 1.37
CA ALA A 350 -40.43 -23.53 2.11
C ALA A 350 -41.60 -22.68 2.63
N ILE A 351 -42.53 -22.27 1.75
CA ILE A 351 -43.74 -21.50 2.13
C ILE A 351 -44.63 -22.34 3.08
N ALA A 352 -44.82 -23.62 2.80
CA ALA A 352 -45.67 -24.50 3.62
C ALA A 352 -45.15 -24.71 5.05
N ARG A 353 -43.84 -24.55 5.31
CA ARG A 353 -43.21 -24.87 6.60
C ARG A 353 -42.40 -23.72 7.26
N ARG A 354 -42.28 -22.54 6.63
CA ARG A 354 -41.36 -21.46 7.02
C ARG A 354 -39.92 -21.99 7.16
N ALA A 355 -39.39 -22.48 6.04
CA ALA A 355 -38.09 -23.14 5.93
C ALA A 355 -37.26 -22.49 4.81
N ASP A 356 -36.72 -21.32 5.12
CA ASP A 356 -36.13 -20.36 4.18
C ASP A 356 -34.86 -20.90 3.48
N LEU A 357 -34.14 -21.82 4.13
CA LEU A 357 -32.97 -22.48 3.53
C LEU A 357 -33.34 -23.33 2.30
N LEU A 358 -34.58 -23.84 2.20
CA LEU A 358 -35.02 -24.63 1.04
C LEU A 358 -35.21 -23.76 -0.21
N TYR A 359 -35.67 -22.51 -0.03
CA TYR A 359 -35.76 -21.55 -1.13
C TYR A 359 -34.37 -21.11 -1.61
N GLY A 360 -33.43 -20.88 -0.67
CA GLY A 360 -32.02 -20.64 -0.99
C GLY A 360 -31.33 -21.81 -1.69
N ALA A 361 -31.69 -23.06 -1.34
CA ALA A 361 -31.14 -24.25 -1.99
C ALA A 361 -31.60 -24.41 -3.45
N ALA A 362 -32.88 -24.13 -3.74
CA ALA A 362 -33.41 -24.07 -5.10
C ALA A 362 -32.64 -23.02 -5.94
N ALA A 363 -32.59 -21.77 -5.45
CA ALA A 363 -31.85 -20.68 -6.06
C ALA A 363 -30.39 -21.05 -6.43
N LEU A 364 -29.64 -21.62 -5.49
CA LEU A 364 -28.25 -22.02 -5.71
C LEU A 364 -28.12 -23.12 -6.78
N ALA A 365 -29.07 -24.06 -6.82
CA ALA A 365 -29.08 -25.12 -7.82
C ALA A 365 -29.44 -24.61 -9.21
N THR A 366 -30.45 -23.74 -9.34
CA THR A 366 -30.80 -23.09 -10.62
C THR A 366 -29.61 -22.36 -11.22
N LEU A 367 -28.87 -21.60 -10.40
CA LEU A 367 -27.66 -20.90 -10.82
C LEU A 367 -26.55 -21.88 -11.23
N SER A 368 -26.31 -22.91 -10.42
CA SER A 368 -25.25 -23.90 -10.69
C SER A 368 -25.51 -24.68 -11.98
N VAL A 369 -26.75 -25.12 -12.21
CA VAL A 369 -27.17 -25.78 -13.46
C VAL A 369 -27.03 -24.84 -14.65
N MET A 370 -27.51 -23.60 -14.53
CA MET A 370 -27.47 -22.67 -15.66
C MET A 370 -26.03 -22.31 -16.04
N VAL A 371 -25.14 -22.11 -15.05
CA VAL A 371 -23.71 -21.84 -15.29
C VAL A 371 -23.02 -23.03 -15.96
N ALA A 372 -23.28 -24.25 -15.49
CA ALA A 372 -22.71 -25.46 -16.07
C ALA A 372 -23.22 -25.72 -17.50
N LEU A 373 -24.53 -25.59 -17.72
CA LEU A 373 -25.16 -25.79 -19.03
C LEU A 373 -24.60 -24.80 -20.06
N VAL A 374 -24.54 -23.51 -19.73
CA VAL A 374 -24.08 -22.47 -20.65
C VAL A 374 -22.55 -22.49 -20.82
N GLY A 375 -21.80 -22.90 -19.79
CA GLY A 375 -20.34 -22.90 -19.79
C GLY A 375 -19.67 -24.16 -20.34
N GLY A 376 -20.32 -25.32 -20.30
CA GLY A 376 -19.71 -26.62 -20.67
C GLY A 376 -20.56 -27.52 -21.57
N SER A 377 -21.88 -27.49 -21.45
CA SER A 377 -22.78 -28.47 -22.13
C SER A 377 -23.77 -27.83 -23.10
N TYR A 378 -23.53 -26.61 -23.56
CA TYR A 378 -24.45 -25.92 -24.45
C TYR A 378 -24.43 -26.55 -25.85
N THR A 379 -25.61 -26.75 -26.43
CA THR A 379 -25.80 -27.22 -27.81
C THR A 379 -26.75 -26.27 -28.55
N HIS A 380 -26.70 -26.24 -29.89
CA HIS A 380 -27.62 -25.39 -30.66
C HIS A 380 -29.11 -25.72 -30.43
N ALA A 381 -29.43 -26.96 -30.05
CA ALA A 381 -30.78 -27.35 -29.62
C ALA A 381 -31.23 -26.66 -28.33
N ALA A 382 -30.28 -26.25 -27.47
CA ALA A 382 -30.54 -25.55 -26.21
C ALA A 382 -30.83 -24.04 -26.37
N ARG A 383 -30.67 -23.47 -27.58
CA ARG A 383 -30.84 -22.02 -27.86
C ARG A 383 -32.13 -21.42 -27.28
N TYR A 384 -33.28 -21.95 -27.70
CA TYR A 384 -34.58 -21.47 -27.23
C TYR A 384 -34.90 -21.93 -25.80
N PRO A 385 -34.65 -23.20 -25.40
CA PRO A 385 -34.79 -23.64 -24.01
C PRO A 385 -34.09 -22.71 -23.01
N VAL A 386 -32.82 -22.39 -23.23
CA VAL A 386 -32.03 -21.58 -22.30
C VAL A 386 -32.61 -20.17 -22.16
N VAL A 387 -32.98 -19.49 -23.26
CA VAL A 387 -33.60 -18.15 -23.19
C VAL A 387 -34.97 -18.19 -22.51
N ILE A 388 -35.83 -19.15 -22.89
CA ILE A 388 -37.20 -19.26 -22.36
C ILE A 388 -37.18 -19.63 -20.88
N PHE A 389 -36.47 -20.69 -20.49
CA PHE A 389 -36.40 -21.09 -19.09
C PHE A 389 -35.68 -20.04 -18.23
N THR A 390 -34.68 -19.33 -18.74
CA THR A 390 -34.10 -18.19 -17.99
C THR A 390 -35.17 -17.16 -17.66
N ALA A 391 -36.00 -16.75 -18.63
CA ALA A 391 -37.11 -15.84 -18.38
C ALA A 391 -38.14 -16.42 -17.37
N VAL A 392 -38.48 -17.72 -17.49
CA VAL A 392 -39.38 -18.41 -16.55
C VAL A 392 -38.80 -18.43 -15.13
N TYR A 393 -37.56 -18.86 -14.94
CA TYR A 393 -36.89 -18.88 -13.64
C TYR A 393 -36.78 -17.48 -13.04
N VAL A 394 -36.37 -16.48 -13.83
CA VAL A 394 -36.35 -15.07 -13.39
C VAL A 394 -37.72 -14.66 -12.86
N LEU A 395 -38.81 -14.95 -13.57
CA LEU A 395 -40.16 -14.64 -13.11
C LEU A 395 -40.61 -15.46 -11.88
N VAL A 396 -40.22 -16.73 -11.77
CA VAL A 396 -40.52 -17.59 -10.61
C VAL A 396 -39.82 -17.05 -9.36
N PHE A 397 -38.52 -16.79 -9.40
CA PHE A 397 -37.77 -16.24 -8.26
C PHE A 397 -38.20 -14.80 -7.91
N LEU A 398 -38.55 -13.97 -8.90
CA LEU A 398 -39.05 -12.61 -8.68
C LEU A 398 -40.48 -12.56 -8.10
N ARG A 399 -41.27 -13.64 -8.26
CA ARG A 399 -42.65 -13.73 -7.74
C ARG A 399 -42.79 -14.54 -6.47
N ALA A 400 -41.89 -15.48 -6.18
CA ALA A 400 -41.99 -16.35 -5.01
C ALA A 400 -42.14 -15.59 -3.67
N PRO A 401 -41.42 -14.48 -3.40
CA PRO A 401 -41.59 -13.72 -2.16
C PRO A 401 -42.95 -13.03 -2.07
N ALA A 402 -43.46 -12.44 -3.16
CA ALA A 402 -44.80 -11.86 -3.21
C ALA A 402 -45.92 -12.90 -3.02
N VAL A 403 -45.71 -14.15 -3.46
CA VAL A 403 -46.61 -15.27 -3.18
C VAL A 403 -46.52 -15.70 -1.70
N ALA A 404 -45.33 -15.69 -1.11
CA ALA A 404 -45.12 -16.02 0.29
C ALA A 404 -45.74 -14.97 1.25
N GLU A 405 -45.61 -13.68 0.90
CA GLU A 405 -46.32 -12.55 1.53
C GLU A 405 -47.84 -12.76 1.50
N TRP A 406 -48.41 -13.19 0.35
CA TRP A 406 -49.85 -13.44 0.22
C TRP A 406 -50.38 -14.55 1.15
N PHE A 407 -49.53 -15.49 1.56
CA PHE A 407 -49.86 -16.54 2.54
C PHE A 407 -49.54 -16.17 4.01
N ASP A 408 -49.20 -14.90 4.30
CA ASP A 408 -48.74 -14.39 5.61
C ASP A 408 -47.49 -15.14 6.13
N ARG A 409 -46.55 -15.38 5.22
CA ARG A 409 -45.30 -16.13 5.46
C ARG A 409 -44.15 -15.55 4.65
N PRO A 410 -43.71 -14.30 4.90
CA PRO A 410 -42.53 -13.75 4.25
C PRO A 410 -41.30 -14.63 4.51
N PHE A 411 -40.34 -14.61 3.58
CA PHE A 411 -39.06 -15.28 3.72
C PHE A 411 -38.05 -14.37 4.42
N ASP A 412 -37.34 -14.88 5.43
CA ASP A 412 -36.30 -14.14 6.12
C ASP A 412 -34.88 -14.64 5.73
N GLY A 413 -33.87 -13.84 6.05
CA GLY A 413 -32.44 -14.21 5.95
C GLY A 413 -32.03 -14.83 4.60
N ALA A 414 -31.72 -16.12 4.61
CA ALA A 414 -31.29 -16.84 3.41
C ALA A 414 -32.37 -16.90 2.32
N GLY A 415 -33.65 -16.98 2.70
CA GLY A 415 -34.77 -16.97 1.77
C GLY A 415 -34.96 -15.60 1.10
N ALA A 416 -34.79 -14.51 1.85
CA ALA A 416 -34.78 -13.17 1.27
C ALA A 416 -33.66 -12.99 0.24
N SER A 417 -32.46 -13.54 0.52
CA SER A 417 -31.33 -13.48 -0.43
C SER A 417 -31.54 -14.30 -1.71
N ALA A 418 -32.48 -15.24 -1.73
CA ALA A 418 -32.77 -16.05 -2.92
C ALA A 418 -33.48 -15.25 -4.04
N GLU A 419 -34.15 -14.12 -3.73
CA GLU A 419 -34.77 -13.25 -4.75
C GLU A 419 -33.71 -12.67 -5.72
N TYR A 420 -32.46 -12.46 -5.26
CA TYR A 420 -31.34 -12.01 -6.12
C TYR A 420 -31.03 -12.97 -7.28
N THR A 421 -31.45 -14.24 -7.20
CA THR A 421 -31.34 -15.22 -8.30
C THR A 421 -31.98 -14.72 -9.59
N ALA A 422 -33.12 -14.01 -9.49
CA ALA A 422 -33.78 -13.40 -10.63
C ALA A 422 -32.89 -12.37 -11.36
N SER A 423 -32.00 -11.71 -10.62
CA SER A 423 -31.04 -10.74 -11.17
C SER A 423 -29.77 -11.43 -11.68
N ILE A 424 -29.27 -12.43 -10.95
CA ILE A 424 -28.06 -13.18 -11.32
C ILE A 424 -28.27 -13.96 -12.61
N LEU A 425 -29.42 -14.62 -12.80
CA LEU A 425 -29.75 -15.41 -13.99
C LEU A 425 -29.62 -14.64 -15.33
N LEU A 426 -29.62 -13.31 -15.31
CA LEU A 426 -29.35 -12.51 -16.51
C LEU A 426 -27.92 -12.70 -17.05
N PHE A 427 -26.99 -13.30 -16.29
CA PHE A 427 -25.66 -13.71 -16.79
C PHE A 427 -25.73 -14.57 -18.06
N VAL A 428 -26.83 -15.31 -18.25
CA VAL A 428 -27.07 -16.13 -19.44
C VAL A 428 -27.01 -15.28 -20.70
N PHE A 429 -27.68 -14.12 -20.71
CA PHE A 429 -27.65 -13.18 -21.84
C PHE A 429 -26.25 -12.59 -22.07
N ALA A 430 -25.38 -12.60 -21.04
CA ALA A 430 -23.99 -12.20 -21.17
C ALA A 430 -23.07 -13.30 -21.73
N ALA A 431 -23.41 -14.57 -21.58
CA ALA A 431 -22.63 -15.68 -22.12
C ALA A 431 -23.08 -16.12 -23.53
N LEU A 432 -24.39 -16.12 -23.79
CA LEU A 432 -24.99 -16.58 -25.05
C LEU A 432 -24.34 -15.99 -26.34
N PRO A 433 -23.99 -14.69 -26.44
CA PRO A 433 -23.39 -14.15 -27.66
C PRO A 433 -22.07 -14.81 -28.07
N ARG A 434 -21.29 -15.37 -27.14
CA ARG A 434 -20.01 -16.06 -27.45
C ARG A 434 -20.17 -17.48 -27.99
N ILE A 435 -21.26 -18.15 -27.64
CA ILE A 435 -21.44 -19.59 -27.89
C ILE A 435 -22.49 -19.90 -28.97
N GLU A 436 -23.30 -18.90 -29.35
CA GLU A 436 -24.39 -19.06 -30.30
C GLU A 436 -24.34 -18.00 -31.41
N PRO A 437 -23.81 -18.33 -32.61
CA PRO A 437 -23.67 -17.41 -33.74
C PRO A 437 -24.96 -16.73 -34.18
N ALA A 438 -26.13 -17.34 -33.95
CA ALA A 438 -27.42 -16.72 -34.29
C ALA A 438 -27.67 -15.40 -33.54
N PHE A 439 -27.03 -15.17 -32.39
CA PHE A 439 -27.15 -13.91 -31.64
C PHE A 439 -26.23 -12.78 -32.15
N ALA A 440 -25.57 -12.98 -33.31
CA ALA A 440 -25.09 -11.88 -34.14
C ALA A 440 -26.23 -10.88 -34.50
N GLN A 441 -27.48 -11.36 -34.56
CA GLN A 441 -28.68 -10.52 -34.55
C GLN A 441 -29.14 -10.31 -33.09
N PRO A 442 -28.96 -9.11 -32.49
CA PRO A 442 -29.14 -8.92 -31.05
C PRO A 442 -30.61 -8.84 -30.60
N TRP A 443 -31.57 -8.64 -31.51
CA TRP A 443 -32.91 -8.19 -31.14
C TRP A 443 -33.65 -9.10 -30.17
N ILE A 444 -33.66 -10.42 -30.39
CA ILE A 444 -34.36 -11.37 -29.50
C ILE A 444 -33.73 -11.37 -28.09
N PRO A 445 -32.43 -11.70 -27.89
CA PRO A 445 -31.86 -11.76 -26.55
C PRO A 445 -31.86 -10.40 -25.85
N PHE A 446 -31.57 -9.29 -26.55
CA PHE A 446 -31.56 -7.97 -25.91
C PHE A 446 -32.96 -7.40 -25.63
N ALA A 447 -33.98 -7.69 -26.44
CA ALA A 447 -35.36 -7.30 -26.11
C ALA A 447 -35.89 -8.08 -24.90
N THR A 448 -35.63 -9.39 -24.82
CA THR A 448 -35.95 -10.19 -23.62
C THR A 448 -35.20 -9.66 -22.40
N LEU A 449 -33.91 -9.36 -22.53
CA LEU A 449 -33.09 -8.79 -21.44
C LEU A 449 -33.60 -7.42 -20.97
N ILE A 450 -33.99 -6.51 -21.86
CA ILE A 450 -34.62 -5.23 -21.49
C ILE A 450 -35.94 -5.47 -20.76
N ALA A 451 -36.80 -6.36 -21.25
CA ALA A 451 -38.09 -6.66 -20.62
C ALA A 451 -37.91 -7.24 -19.20
N LEU A 452 -36.97 -8.16 -19.01
CA LEU A 452 -36.62 -8.71 -17.70
C LEU A 452 -35.99 -7.64 -16.78
N LEU A 453 -35.10 -6.79 -17.31
CA LEU A 453 -34.49 -5.69 -16.54
C LEU A 453 -35.55 -4.68 -16.08
N ILE A 454 -36.56 -4.36 -16.90
CA ILE A 454 -37.69 -3.51 -16.53
C ILE A 454 -38.56 -4.19 -15.46
N ALA A 455 -38.84 -5.50 -15.58
CA ALA A 455 -39.60 -6.24 -14.58
C ALA A 455 -38.89 -6.28 -13.22
N ILE A 456 -37.57 -6.49 -13.21
CA ILE A 456 -36.74 -6.46 -11.99
C ILE A 456 -36.65 -5.03 -11.44
N ALA A 457 -36.47 -4.01 -12.29
CA ALA A 457 -36.47 -2.60 -11.88
C ALA A 457 -37.81 -2.20 -11.23
N TRP A 458 -38.94 -2.66 -11.77
CA TRP A 458 -40.26 -2.44 -11.19
C TRP A 458 -40.38 -3.11 -9.81
N ARG A 459 -39.96 -4.37 -9.66
CA ARG A 459 -39.98 -5.06 -8.36
C ARG A 459 -39.04 -4.37 -7.36
N ALA A 460 -37.83 -3.97 -7.77
CA ALA A 460 -36.86 -3.25 -6.94
C ALA A 460 -37.39 -1.89 -6.47
N ALA A 461 -38.06 -1.12 -7.33
CA ALA A 461 -38.73 0.13 -6.94
C ALA A 461 -40.01 -0.09 -6.10
N ALA A 462 -40.66 -1.24 -6.25
CA ALA A 462 -41.81 -1.61 -5.43
C ALA A 462 -41.43 -2.05 -4.00
N SER A 463 -40.25 -2.66 -3.83
CA SER A 463 -39.72 -3.15 -2.55
C SER A 463 -38.61 -2.27 -1.93
N GLU A 464 -38.21 -1.18 -2.61
CA GLU A 464 -37.08 -0.29 -2.29
C GLU A 464 -35.69 -0.97 -2.27
N GLN A 465 -35.63 -2.26 -2.63
CA GLN A 465 -34.40 -3.06 -2.72
C GLN A 465 -33.65 -2.81 -4.04
N GLY A 466 -32.89 -1.72 -4.09
CA GLY A 466 -32.07 -1.35 -5.26
C GLY A 466 -31.08 -2.41 -5.72
N ALA A 467 -30.57 -3.24 -4.79
CA ALA A 467 -29.63 -4.33 -5.08
C ALA A 467 -30.11 -5.32 -6.17
N LEU A 468 -31.42 -5.60 -6.25
CA LEU A 468 -32.00 -6.42 -7.34
C LEU A 468 -31.73 -5.77 -8.71
N TYR A 469 -32.06 -4.48 -8.83
CA TYR A 469 -31.84 -3.73 -10.06
C TYR A 469 -30.36 -3.56 -10.41
N PHE A 470 -29.51 -3.23 -9.42
CA PHE A 470 -28.08 -3.00 -9.69
C PHE A 470 -27.36 -4.27 -10.19
N LEU A 471 -27.71 -5.44 -9.64
CA LEU A 471 -27.16 -6.72 -10.06
C LEU A 471 -27.66 -7.13 -11.45
N ALA A 472 -28.94 -6.88 -11.76
CA ALA A 472 -29.50 -7.11 -13.09
C ALA A 472 -28.86 -6.19 -14.15
N ALA A 473 -28.65 -4.91 -13.81
CA ALA A 473 -27.99 -3.95 -14.69
C ALA A 473 -26.51 -4.30 -14.94
N PHE A 474 -25.79 -4.84 -13.95
CA PHE A 474 -24.44 -5.36 -14.14
C PHE A 474 -24.38 -6.47 -15.21
N PHE A 475 -25.28 -7.45 -15.16
CA PHE A 475 -25.32 -8.49 -16.19
C PHE A 475 -25.80 -7.97 -17.56
N ALA A 476 -26.66 -6.95 -17.58
CA ALA A 476 -27.03 -6.27 -18.82
C ALA A 476 -25.85 -5.50 -19.47
N ILE A 477 -24.97 -4.90 -18.66
CA ILE A 477 -23.70 -4.31 -19.10
C ILE A 477 -22.76 -5.43 -19.61
N ALA A 478 -22.62 -6.53 -18.88
CA ALA A 478 -21.79 -7.67 -19.30
C ALA A 478 -22.26 -8.29 -20.65
N ALA A 479 -23.57 -8.28 -20.91
CA ALA A 479 -24.13 -8.73 -22.18
C ALA A 479 -23.79 -7.79 -23.34
N GLN A 480 -23.91 -6.48 -23.13
CA GLN A 480 -23.47 -5.48 -24.11
C GLN A 480 -21.98 -5.61 -24.40
N ALA A 481 -21.13 -5.76 -23.37
CA ALA A 481 -19.70 -5.97 -23.54
C ALA A 481 -19.40 -7.23 -24.36
N THR A 482 -20.04 -8.35 -24.02
CA THR A 482 -19.75 -9.64 -24.66
C THR A 482 -20.24 -9.70 -26.10
N TRP A 483 -21.41 -9.13 -26.40
CA TRP A 483 -21.87 -8.99 -27.79
C TRP A 483 -20.93 -8.09 -28.60
N SER A 484 -20.48 -6.96 -28.05
CA SER A 484 -19.57 -6.05 -28.74
C SER A 484 -18.18 -6.63 -28.98
N VAL A 485 -17.63 -7.42 -28.05
CA VAL A 485 -16.38 -8.17 -28.27
C VAL A 485 -16.51 -9.13 -29.48
N THR A 486 -17.70 -9.68 -29.70
CA THR A 486 -17.90 -10.81 -30.63
C THR A 486 -18.37 -10.36 -32.01
N TYR A 487 -19.18 -9.29 -32.10
CA TYR A 487 -19.90 -8.92 -33.33
C TYR A 487 -19.81 -7.43 -33.73
N LEU A 488 -19.11 -6.59 -32.97
CA LEU A 488 -19.00 -5.16 -33.32
C LEU A 488 -18.10 -4.94 -34.53
N ASP A 489 -18.68 -4.44 -35.61
CA ASP A 489 -17.99 -3.95 -36.79
C ASP A 489 -18.65 -2.64 -37.28
N ALA A 490 -18.12 -2.06 -38.36
CA ALA A 490 -18.64 -0.81 -38.92
C ALA A 490 -20.11 -0.93 -39.38
N ALA A 491 -20.54 -2.10 -39.86
CA ALA A 491 -21.92 -2.32 -40.30
C ALA A 491 -22.90 -2.39 -39.12
N ARG A 492 -22.47 -2.92 -37.96
CA ARG A 492 -23.29 -3.02 -36.75
C ARG A 492 -23.08 -1.88 -35.75
N LEU A 493 -22.24 -0.88 -36.07
CA LEU A 493 -21.98 0.30 -35.22
C LEU A 493 -23.27 1.02 -34.83
N GLY A 494 -24.19 1.25 -35.77
CA GLY A 494 -25.49 1.87 -35.49
C GLY A 494 -26.35 1.05 -34.52
N THR A 495 -26.33 -0.29 -34.66
CA THR A 495 -27.02 -1.21 -33.74
C THR A 495 -26.41 -1.17 -32.34
N ALA A 496 -25.09 -1.14 -32.24
CA ALA A 496 -24.37 -1.04 -30.97
C ALA A 496 -24.71 0.27 -30.24
N VAL A 497 -24.66 1.40 -30.95
CA VAL A 497 -25.02 2.72 -30.41
C VAL A 497 -26.49 2.76 -29.98
N ALA A 498 -27.40 2.16 -30.73
CA ALA A 498 -28.81 2.06 -30.35
C ALA A 498 -29.01 1.24 -29.05
N ILE A 499 -28.36 0.08 -28.93
CA ILE A 499 -28.40 -0.75 -27.72
C ILE A 499 -27.81 0.02 -26.52
N TYR A 500 -26.60 0.57 -26.67
CA TYR A 500 -25.92 1.32 -25.60
C TYR A 500 -26.74 2.54 -25.16
N SER A 501 -27.38 3.24 -26.09
CA SER A 501 -28.27 4.37 -25.78
C SER A 501 -29.52 3.90 -25.05
N ALA A 502 -30.14 2.81 -25.47
CA ALA A 502 -31.34 2.27 -24.82
C ALA A 502 -31.06 1.82 -23.39
N PHE A 503 -30.00 1.04 -23.15
CA PHE A 503 -29.61 0.63 -21.80
C PHE A 503 -29.09 1.79 -20.95
N GLY A 504 -28.40 2.77 -21.54
CA GLY A 504 -27.99 4.00 -20.86
C GLY A 504 -29.19 4.84 -20.41
N LEU A 505 -30.21 4.97 -21.26
CA LEU A 505 -31.47 5.65 -20.93
C LEU A 505 -32.28 4.89 -19.86
N VAL A 506 -32.33 3.55 -19.89
CA VAL A 506 -32.92 2.76 -18.80
C VAL A 506 -32.14 2.97 -17.49
N SER A 507 -30.81 2.92 -17.54
CA SER A 507 -29.91 3.14 -16.39
C SER A 507 -30.07 4.52 -15.75
N LEU A 508 -30.34 5.54 -16.57
CA LEU A 508 -30.66 6.88 -16.12
C LEU A 508 -32.11 7.01 -15.61
N SER A 509 -33.08 6.41 -16.31
CA SER A 509 -34.49 6.63 -16.04
C SER A 509 -35.00 5.90 -14.80
N VAL A 510 -34.51 4.68 -14.53
CA VAL A 510 -35.01 3.86 -13.41
C VAL A 510 -34.79 4.55 -12.05
N PRO A 511 -33.57 5.03 -11.69
CA PRO A 511 -33.36 5.73 -10.42
C PRO A 511 -34.15 7.05 -10.34
N LEU A 512 -34.23 7.81 -11.44
CA LEU A 512 -34.94 9.08 -11.48
C LEU A 512 -36.45 8.93 -11.30
N LEU A 513 -37.06 7.91 -11.93
CA LEU A 513 -38.48 7.61 -11.78
C LEU A 513 -38.78 7.08 -10.37
N ALA A 514 -37.91 6.23 -9.81
CA ALA A 514 -38.03 5.72 -8.44
C ALA A 514 -38.00 6.87 -7.41
N ARG A 515 -37.03 7.78 -7.52
CA ARG A 515 -36.97 9.02 -6.69
C ARG A 515 -38.21 9.90 -6.87
N ARG A 516 -38.68 10.12 -8.11
CA ARG A 516 -39.91 10.90 -8.38
C ARG A 516 -41.18 10.27 -7.81
N ALA A 517 -41.23 8.94 -7.72
CA ALA A 517 -42.32 8.19 -7.11
C ALA A 517 -42.24 8.14 -5.56
N GLY A 518 -41.25 8.79 -4.95
CA GLY A 518 -41.04 8.79 -3.50
C GLY A 518 -40.43 7.50 -2.95
N ARG A 519 -39.87 6.64 -3.79
CA ARG A 519 -39.28 5.34 -3.44
C ARG A 519 -37.84 5.24 -3.95
N PRO A 520 -36.86 5.89 -3.30
CA PRO A 520 -35.46 5.81 -3.72
C PRO A 520 -34.94 4.37 -3.62
N LEU A 521 -34.03 3.99 -4.52
CA LEU A 521 -33.43 2.66 -4.53
C LEU A 521 -32.21 2.62 -3.59
N GLU A 522 -32.24 1.75 -2.58
CA GLU A 522 -31.11 1.58 -1.64
C GLU A 522 -30.18 0.41 -2.05
N PRO A 523 -28.84 0.54 -1.84
CA PRO A 523 -28.13 1.73 -1.39
C PRO A 523 -28.09 2.84 -2.45
N ALA A 524 -28.25 4.11 -2.03
CA ALA A 524 -28.23 5.28 -2.92
C ALA A 524 -26.98 5.41 -3.82
N ALA A 525 -25.86 4.74 -3.49
CA ALA A 525 -24.65 4.67 -4.32
C ALA A 525 -24.78 3.76 -5.56
N GLY A 526 -25.69 2.78 -5.54
CA GLY A 526 -25.69 1.67 -6.50
C GLY A 526 -26.03 2.09 -7.93
N SER A 527 -26.91 3.07 -8.12
CA SER A 527 -27.22 3.63 -9.45
C SER A 527 -26.00 4.32 -10.06
N GLY A 528 -25.25 5.06 -9.24
CA GLY A 528 -23.96 5.63 -9.61
C GLY A 528 -22.96 4.57 -10.06
N LEU A 529 -22.85 3.45 -9.32
CA LEU A 529 -21.98 2.32 -9.68
C LEU A 529 -22.38 1.66 -11.00
N VAL A 530 -23.69 1.53 -11.30
CA VAL A 530 -24.17 1.01 -12.61
C VAL A 530 -23.73 1.91 -13.77
N LEU A 531 -23.84 3.23 -13.62
CA LEU A 531 -23.38 4.17 -14.65
C LEU A 531 -21.85 4.14 -14.81
N LEU A 532 -21.10 3.98 -13.72
CA LEU A 532 -19.64 3.77 -13.77
C LEU A 532 -19.26 2.47 -14.47
N ALA A 533 -19.95 1.37 -14.19
CA ALA A 533 -19.76 0.09 -14.87
C ALA A 533 -20.13 0.14 -16.36
N SER A 534 -21.00 1.09 -16.76
CA SER A 534 -21.37 1.31 -18.17
C SER A 534 -20.29 2.03 -18.98
N LEU A 535 -19.47 2.90 -18.34
CA LEU A 535 -18.43 3.67 -19.06
C LEU A 535 -17.42 2.78 -19.81
N PRO A 536 -16.86 1.69 -19.23
CA PRO A 536 -16.00 0.75 -19.95
C PRO A 536 -16.57 0.16 -21.25
N LEU A 537 -17.89 0.11 -21.45
CA LEU A 537 -18.48 -0.32 -22.74
C LEU A 537 -18.07 0.57 -23.91
N LEU A 538 -17.79 1.84 -23.62
CA LEU A 538 -17.33 2.81 -24.62
C LEU A 538 -15.88 2.55 -25.06
N LEU A 539 -15.11 1.71 -24.34
CA LEU A 539 -13.80 1.26 -24.83
C LEU A 539 -13.91 0.43 -26.12
N PHE A 540 -15.02 -0.25 -26.37
CA PHE A 540 -15.24 -0.93 -27.65
C PHE A 540 -15.41 0.06 -28.82
N LEU A 541 -15.94 1.25 -28.54
CA LEU A 541 -16.03 2.36 -29.50
C LEU A 541 -14.73 3.18 -29.57
N ALA A 542 -13.94 3.23 -28.51
CA ALA A 542 -12.69 3.98 -28.44
C ALA A 542 -11.48 3.22 -29.00
N ALA A 543 -11.37 1.92 -28.72
CA ALA A 543 -10.22 1.10 -29.06
C ALA A 543 -10.46 0.12 -30.23
N GLY A 544 -11.72 -0.12 -30.60
CA GLY A 544 -12.09 -1.06 -31.65
C GLY A 544 -11.83 -0.55 -33.06
N SER A 545 -11.98 -1.43 -34.05
CA SER A 545 -11.86 -1.11 -35.49
C SER A 545 -12.81 0.00 -35.97
N VAL A 546 -13.90 0.23 -35.24
CA VAL A 546 -14.91 1.27 -35.51
C VAL A 546 -14.52 2.67 -35.02
N ALA A 547 -13.43 2.82 -34.28
CA ALA A 547 -13.10 4.06 -33.56
C ALA A 547 -13.06 5.34 -34.43
N PRO A 548 -12.50 5.36 -35.66
CA PRO A 548 -12.56 6.52 -36.55
C PRO A 548 -13.98 7.04 -36.82
N GLN A 549 -14.93 6.12 -36.99
CA GLN A 549 -16.32 6.44 -37.33
C GLN A 549 -17.15 6.76 -36.07
N ALA A 550 -16.68 6.35 -34.90
CA ALA A 550 -17.43 6.42 -33.65
C ALA A 550 -17.33 7.75 -32.90
N ILE A 551 -16.53 8.74 -33.33
CA ILE A 551 -16.25 9.97 -32.55
C ILE A 551 -17.51 10.66 -32.00
N TRP A 552 -18.52 10.87 -32.84
CA TRP A 552 -19.76 11.56 -32.44
C TRP A 552 -20.66 10.69 -31.55
N ALA A 553 -20.71 9.39 -31.80
CA ALA A 553 -21.42 8.44 -30.93
C ALA A 553 -20.74 8.33 -29.56
N LEU A 554 -19.41 8.31 -29.53
CA LEU A 554 -18.60 8.31 -28.33
C LEU A 554 -18.81 9.60 -27.52
N ALA A 555 -18.76 10.77 -28.18
CA ALA A 555 -19.02 12.05 -27.54
C ALA A 555 -20.45 12.15 -26.96
N LEU A 556 -21.46 11.67 -27.70
CA LEU A 556 -22.85 11.63 -27.24
C LEU A 556 -23.03 10.70 -26.04
N LEU A 557 -22.50 9.47 -26.11
CA LEU A 557 -22.61 8.49 -25.03
C LEU A 557 -21.82 8.91 -23.79
N LEU A 558 -20.64 9.50 -23.95
CA LEU A 558 -19.91 10.13 -22.85
C LEU A 558 -20.71 11.28 -22.23
N ALA A 559 -21.35 12.14 -23.02
CA ALA A 559 -22.19 13.21 -22.49
C ALA A 559 -23.40 12.67 -21.70
N ILE A 560 -24.11 11.67 -22.22
CA ILE A 560 -25.26 11.04 -21.54
C ILE A 560 -24.83 10.37 -20.24
N LEU A 561 -23.76 9.55 -20.26
CA LEU A 561 -23.30 8.83 -19.07
C LEU A 561 -22.70 9.78 -18.03
N ASN A 562 -21.92 10.80 -18.41
CA ASN A 562 -21.41 11.79 -17.45
C ASN A 562 -22.55 12.63 -16.85
N ALA A 563 -23.55 13.05 -17.64
CA ALA A 563 -24.72 13.76 -17.12
C ALA A 563 -25.47 12.89 -16.09
N GLY A 564 -25.65 11.60 -16.37
CA GLY A 564 -26.22 10.65 -15.40
C GLY A 564 -25.36 10.50 -14.14
N VAL A 565 -24.04 10.35 -14.28
CA VAL A 565 -23.10 10.24 -13.17
C VAL A 565 -23.13 11.50 -12.29
N PHE A 566 -23.17 12.70 -12.87
CA PHE A 566 -23.31 13.95 -12.11
C PHE A 566 -24.67 14.07 -11.42
N LEU A 567 -25.75 13.68 -12.08
CA LEU A 567 -27.12 13.73 -11.53
C LEU A 567 -27.32 12.76 -10.37
N GLU A 568 -26.89 11.50 -10.53
CA GLU A 568 -26.96 10.48 -9.48
C GLU A 568 -26.01 10.79 -8.31
N SER A 569 -24.77 11.23 -8.58
CA SER A 569 -23.82 11.61 -7.52
C SER A 569 -24.30 12.82 -6.73
N ALA A 570 -24.76 13.89 -7.39
CA ALA A 570 -25.29 15.08 -6.71
C ALA A 570 -26.53 14.75 -5.87
N GLY A 571 -27.48 14.00 -6.43
CA GLY A 571 -28.70 13.60 -5.73
C GLY A 571 -28.49 12.54 -4.64
N GLY A 572 -27.35 11.84 -4.63
CA GLY A 572 -26.96 10.90 -3.57
C GLY A 572 -25.96 11.48 -2.55
N GLY A 573 -25.40 12.67 -2.80
CA GLY A 573 -24.34 13.26 -1.97
C GLY A 573 -22.97 12.59 -2.09
N LEU A 574 -22.69 11.89 -3.21
CA LEU A 574 -21.55 10.97 -3.37
C LEU A 574 -20.53 11.47 -4.42
N PRO A 575 -19.68 12.47 -4.10
CA PRO A 575 -18.73 13.06 -5.06
C PRO A 575 -17.72 12.05 -5.64
N VAL A 576 -17.35 11.01 -4.88
CA VAL A 576 -16.45 9.94 -5.33
C VAL A 576 -16.95 9.25 -6.61
N VAL A 577 -18.27 9.14 -6.80
CA VAL A 577 -18.87 8.56 -8.00
C VAL A 577 -18.62 9.44 -9.22
N SER A 578 -18.78 10.76 -9.13
CA SER A 578 -18.44 11.65 -10.25
C SER A 578 -16.94 11.70 -10.52
N PHE A 579 -16.10 11.60 -9.48
CA PHE A 579 -14.64 11.58 -9.64
C PHE A 579 -14.19 10.39 -10.48
N ALA A 580 -14.66 9.19 -10.11
CA ALA A 580 -14.39 7.96 -10.87
C ALA A 580 -14.90 8.07 -12.32
N GLY A 581 -16.12 8.56 -12.53
CA GLY A 581 -16.71 8.67 -13.87
C GLY A 581 -16.01 9.66 -14.78
N THR A 582 -15.53 10.76 -14.20
CA THR A 582 -14.68 11.74 -14.90
C THR A 582 -13.38 11.09 -15.36
N ILE A 583 -12.68 10.38 -14.46
CA ILE A 583 -11.41 9.71 -14.75
C ILE A 583 -11.58 8.62 -15.83
N PHE A 584 -12.61 7.76 -15.70
CA PHE A 584 -12.92 6.76 -16.73
C PHE A 584 -13.21 7.39 -18.09
N SER A 585 -14.01 8.45 -18.13
CA SER A 585 -14.35 9.16 -19.37
C SER A 585 -13.12 9.76 -20.06
N TRP A 586 -12.19 10.33 -19.29
CA TRP A 586 -10.90 10.80 -19.82
C TRP A 586 -10.01 9.66 -20.31
N ALA A 587 -9.96 8.53 -19.62
CA ALA A 587 -9.21 7.36 -20.06
C ALA A 587 -9.77 6.77 -21.38
N ILE A 588 -11.10 6.74 -21.53
CA ILE A 588 -11.79 6.33 -22.76
C ILE A 588 -11.46 7.30 -23.91
N LEU A 589 -11.55 8.61 -23.69
CA LEU A 589 -11.24 9.62 -24.70
C LEU A 589 -9.76 9.59 -25.11
N ALA A 590 -8.84 9.38 -24.17
CA ALA A 590 -7.42 9.20 -24.46
C ALA A 590 -7.13 7.93 -25.27
N THR A 591 -7.82 6.83 -24.95
CA THR A 591 -7.75 5.59 -25.72
C THR A 591 -8.21 5.79 -27.16
N TRP A 592 -9.31 6.53 -27.35
CA TRP A 592 -9.80 6.91 -28.68
C TRP A 592 -8.78 7.78 -29.44
N TRP A 593 -8.22 8.80 -28.78
CA TRP A 593 -7.26 9.71 -29.41
C TRP A 593 -6.05 8.96 -29.96
N MET A 594 -5.43 8.09 -29.14
CA MET A 594 -4.26 7.29 -29.53
C MET A 594 -4.52 6.32 -30.68
N ARG A 595 -5.79 5.97 -30.96
CA ARG A 595 -6.16 4.98 -31.97
C ARG A 595 -6.74 5.57 -33.25
N ALA A 596 -7.46 6.68 -33.15
CA ALA A 596 -8.35 7.16 -34.21
C ALA A 596 -8.18 8.63 -34.57
N ALA A 597 -7.60 9.48 -33.71
CA ALA A 597 -7.55 10.92 -33.96
C ALA A 597 -6.88 11.27 -35.30
N SER A 598 -5.84 10.53 -35.72
CA SER A 598 -5.10 10.80 -36.97
C SER A 598 -5.97 10.68 -38.21
N SER A 599 -6.89 9.71 -38.21
CA SER A 599 -7.85 9.49 -39.29
C SER A 599 -9.02 10.48 -39.31
N VAL A 600 -9.29 11.17 -38.21
CA VAL A 600 -10.45 12.08 -38.05
C VAL A 600 -10.03 13.56 -38.07
N GLY A 601 -8.78 13.86 -37.73
CA GLY A 601 -8.19 15.20 -37.75
C GLY A 601 -8.14 15.90 -36.39
N VAL A 602 -7.19 16.83 -36.26
CA VAL A 602 -6.88 17.52 -35.00
C VAL A 602 -8.06 18.34 -34.47
N ILE A 603 -8.73 19.11 -35.33
CA ILE A 603 -9.80 20.04 -34.94
C ILE A 603 -11.01 19.34 -34.30
N PRO A 604 -11.68 18.35 -34.93
CA PRO A 604 -12.79 17.65 -34.30
C PRO A 604 -12.36 16.88 -33.04
N SER A 605 -11.14 16.35 -33.01
CA SER A 605 -10.59 15.68 -31.83
C SER A 605 -10.43 16.65 -30.65
N LEU A 606 -9.84 17.83 -30.87
CA LEU A 606 -9.73 18.89 -29.85
C LEU A 606 -11.08 19.44 -29.40
N ALA A 607 -12.08 19.51 -30.31
CA ALA A 607 -13.43 19.94 -29.95
C ALA A 607 -14.10 18.99 -28.94
N VAL A 608 -13.90 17.67 -29.06
CA VAL A 608 -14.39 16.69 -28.07
C VAL A 608 -13.64 16.80 -26.74
N VAL A 609 -12.32 17.01 -26.75
CA VAL A 609 -11.50 17.28 -25.55
C VAL A 609 -11.96 18.55 -24.82
N ALA A 610 -12.24 19.61 -25.57
CA ALA A 610 -12.81 20.85 -25.04
C ALA A 610 -14.19 20.60 -24.43
N GLY A 611 -15.09 19.95 -25.18
CA GLY A 611 -16.44 19.59 -24.71
C GLY A 611 -16.41 18.77 -23.42
N MET A 612 -15.57 17.73 -23.34
CA MET A 612 -15.40 16.92 -22.13
C MET A 612 -14.91 17.75 -20.94
N THR A 613 -13.97 18.67 -21.16
CA THR A 613 -13.48 19.58 -20.11
C THR A 613 -14.59 20.52 -19.61
N LEU A 614 -15.37 21.09 -20.53
CA LEU A 614 -16.52 21.96 -20.22
C LEU A 614 -17.61 21.20 -19.45
N VAL A 615 -17.94 19.98 -19.87
CA VAL A 615 -18.90 19.09 -19.16
C VAL A 615 -18.38 18.72 -17.77
N THR A 616 -17.08 18.47 -17.63
CA THR A 616 -16.45 18.19 -16.32
C THR A 616 -16.58 19.39 -15.38
N LEU A 617 -16.08 20.57 -15.78
CA LEU A 617 -16.08 21.77 -14.97
C LEU A 617 -17.51 22.26 -14.64
N GLY A 618 -18.40 22.24 -15.64
CA GLY A 618 -19.82 22.58 -15.48
C GLY A 618 -20.57 21.60 -14.59
N GLY A 619 -20.32 20.29 -14.76
CA GLY A 619 -20.92 19.22 -13.96
C GLY A 619 -20.59 19.34 -12.48
N TYR A 620 -19.32 19.55 -12.13
CA TYR A 620 -18.92 19.79 -10.73
C TYR A 620 -19.47 21.10 -10.17
N ALA A 621 -19.43 22.20 -10.93
CA ALA A 621 -20.01 23.47 -10.48
C ALA A 621 -21.53 23.39 -10.25
N TRP A 622 -22.24 22.57 -11.04
CA TRP A 622 -23.67 22.31 -10.90
C TRP A 622 -23.99 21.33 -9.75
N ALA A 623 -23.21 20.27 -9.59
CA ALA A 623 -23.36 19.32 -8.48
C ALA A 623 -23.07 19.98 -7.11
N GLN A 624 -22.03 20.83 -7.05
CA GLN A 624 -21.70 21.65 -5.87
C GLN A 624 -22.85 22.60 -5.48
N ARG A 625 -23.62 23.12 -6.44
CA ARG A 625 -24.75 24.03 -6.17
C ARG A 625 -25.99 23.34 -5.60
N GLN A 626 -26.22 22.07 -5.92
CA GLN A 626 -27.37 21.31 -5.41
C GLN A 626 -27.08 20.57 -4.12
N SER A 627 -25.81 20.22 -3.89
CA SER A 627 -25.38 19.56 -2.66
C SER A 627 -25.46 20.54 -1.49
N ALA A 628 -26.12 20.15 -0.40
CA ALA A 628 -26.07 20.92 0.84
C ALA A 628 -24.62 21.02 1.36
N PRO A 629 -24.21 22.12 2.00
CA PRO A 629 -22.87 22.25 2.55
C PRO A 629 -22.61 21.17 3.61
N ALA A 630 -21.69 20.27 3.32
CA ALA A 630 -21.34 19.16 4.20
C ALA A 630 -20.87 19.68 5.58
N ALA A 631 -21.53 19.22 6.64
CA ALA A 631 -21.23 19.63 8.01
C ALA A 631 -19.99 18.89 8.53
N GLY A 632 -18.81 19.49 8.35
CA GLY A 632 -17.62 19.20 9.17
C GLY A 632 -16.84 17.92 8.89
N GLY A 633 -17.05 17.25 7.76
CA GLY A 633 -16.28 16.06 7.36
C GLY A 633 -14.95 16.37 6.68
N THR A 634 -13.98 15.44 6.79
CA THR A 634 -12.70 15.44 6.06
C THR A 634 -12.77 14.77 4.68
N GLU A 635 -13.96 14.36 4.23
CA GLU A 635 -14.16 13.71 2.94
C GLU A 635 -14.14 14.71 1.77
N PRO A 636 -13.62 14.32 0.59
CA PRO A 636 -13.51 15.22 -0.56
C PRO A 636 -14.89 15.64 -1.05
N GLY A 637 -15.11 16.94 -1.19
CA GLY A 637 -16.39 17.50 -1.64
C GLY A 637 -16.44 17.67 -3.16
N PHE A 638 -17.64 17.95 -3.71
CA PHE A 638 -17.80 18.27 -5.15
C PHE A 638 -16.93 19.44 -5.64
N ARG A 639 -16.50 20.32 -4.74
CA ARG A 639 -15.55 21.42 -5.02
C ARG A 639 -14.16 20.89 -5.40
N ASP A 640 -13.72 19.76 -4.84
CA ASP A 640 -12.40 19.18 -5.14
C ASP A 640 -12.40 18.49 -6.51
N GLY A 641 -13.58 18.05 -6.97
CA GLY A 641 -13.77 17.54 -8.35
C GLY A 641 -13.52 18.59 -9.43
N LEU A 642 -13.63 19.89 -9.12
CA LEU A 642 -13.32 20.96 -10.07
C LEU A 642 -11.88 20.88 -10.62
N TYR A 643 -10.93 20.39 -9.82
CA TYR A 643 -9.54 20.21 -10.25
C TYR A 643 -9.38 19.07 -11.27
N LEU A 644 -10.32 18.12 -11.36
CA LEU A 644 -10.33 17.10 -12.43
C LEU A 644 -10.62 17.71 -13.81
N GLY A 645 -11.15 18.94 -13.88
CA GLY A 645 -11.20 19.70 -15.12
C GLY A 645 -9.81 20.00 -15.71
N LEU A 646 -8.76 20.04 -14.89
CA LEU A 646 -7.37 20.22 -15.34
C LEU A 646 -6.83 18.99 -16.09
N ILE A 647 -7.54 17.86 -16.10
CA ILE A 647 -7.20 16.73 -16.98
C ILE A 647 -7.25 17.17 -18.45
N GLY A 648 -8.11 18.13 -18.82
CA GLY A 648 -8.08 18.74 -20.15
C GLY A 648 -6.75 19.44 -20.47
N HIS A 649 -6.20 20.20 -19.51
CA HIS A 649 -4.86 20.78 -19.65
C HIS A 649 -3.76 19.71 -19.71
N LEU A 650 -3.81 18.70 -18.84
CA LEU A 650 -2.88 17.56 -18.86
C LEU A 650 -2.94 16.81 -20.20
N PHE A 651 -4.12 16.71 -20.79
CA PHE A 651 -4.33 16.10 -22.10
C PHE A 651 -3.68 16.94 -23.20
N LEU A 652 -3.87 18.27 -23.19
CA LEU A 652 -3.17 19.16 -24.13
C LEU A 652 -1.65 19.10 -23.95
N LEU A 653 -1.13 18.91 -22.73
CA LEU A 653 0.30 18.70 -22.49
C LEU A 653 0.82 17.46 -23.24
N PHE A 654 0.09 16.34 -23.20
CA PHE A 654 0.41 15.16 -24.01
C PHE A 654 0.34 15.45 -25.52
N VAL A 655 -0.66 16.21 -25.98
CA VAL A 655 -0.76 16.63 -27.39
C VAL A 655 0.45 17.48 -27.81
N THR A 656 0.97 18.35 -26.94
CA THR A 656 2.16 19.18 -27.26
C THR A 656 3.47 18.42 -27.35
N MET A 657 3.57 17.24 -26.73
CA MET A 657 4.76 16.39 -26.82
C MET A 657 4.91 15.73 -28.20
N ASN A 658 3.89 15.76 -29.06
CA ASN A 658 3.95 15.20 -30.40
C ASN A 658 3.86 16.29 -31.48
N PRO A 659 4.94 16.56 -32.25
CA PRO A 659 4.98 17.63 -33.25
C PRO A 659 3.90 17.53 -34.34
N GLU A 660 3.44 16.33 -34.71
CA GLU A 660 2.36 16.13 -35.69
C GLU A 660 1.03 16.77 -35.26
N TRP A 661 0.86 16.98 -33.95
CA TRP A 661 -0.38 17.47 -33.34
C TRP A 661 -0.26 18.89 -32.82
N GLY A 662 0.95 19.30 -32.43
CA GLY A 662 1.27 20.64 -31.97
C GLY A 662 1.56 21.65 -33.09
N ILE A 663 1.66 21.23 -34.35
CA ILE A 663 2.02 22.10 -35.48
C ILE A 663 0.97 21.95 -36.60
N PRO A 664 0.32 23.04 -37.07
CA PRO A 664 0.46 24.42 -36.60
C PRO A 664 -0.14 24.62 -35.19
N PRO A 665 0.38 25.56 -34.38
CA PRO A 665 0.01 25.69 -32.96
C PRO A 665 -1.40 26.27 -32.71
N TRP A 666 -2.04 26.87 -33.71
CA TRP A 666 -3.24 27.68 -33.49
C TRP A 666 -4.46 26.91 -32.95
N PRO A 667 -4.80 25.69 -33.43
CA PRO A 667 -5.92 24.91 -32.87
C PRO A 667 -5.67 24.50 -31.41
N LEU A 668 -4.42 24.13 -31.09
CA LEU A 668 -3.96 23.80 -29.75
C LEU A 668 -4.07 25.01 -28.82
N PHE A 669 -3.49 26.15 -29.20
CA PHE A 669 -3.51 27.38 -28.40
C PHE A 669 -4.92 27.95 -28.23
N GLY A 670 -5.76 27.88 -29.26
CA GLY A 670 -7.18 28.24 -29.17
C GLY A 670 -7.93 27.37 -28.16
N THR A 671 -7.70 26.05 -28.20
CA THR A 671 -8.28 25.11 -27.23
C THR A 671 -7.78 25.42 -25.82
N LEU A 672 -6.47 25.62 -25.65
CA LEU A 672 -5.83 25.94 -24.38
C LEU A 672 -6.38 27.24 -23.77
N ALA A 673 -6.56 28.28 -24.58
CA ALA A 673 -7.18 29.54 -24.15
C ALA A 673 -8.63 29.33 -23.67
N VAL A 674 -9.43 28.53 -24.38
CA VAL A 674 -10.80 28.19 -23.97
C VAL A 674 -10.82 27.42 -22.64
N LEU A 675 -9.94 26.43 -22.47
CA LEU A 675 -9.86 25.67 -21.21
C LEU A 675 -9.46 26.56 -20.03
N THR A 676 -8.49 27.44 -20.21
CA THR A 676 -7.97 28.32 -19.15
C THR A 676 -8.95 29.43 -18.79
N LEU A 677 -9.64 29.99 -19.78
CA LEU A 677 -10.72 30.94 -19.56
C LEU A 677 -11.91 30.28 -18.85
N CYS A 678 -12.29 29.05 -19.25
CA CYS A 678 -13.35 28.31 -18.57
C CYS A 678 -12.97 28.00 -17.11
N ALA A 679 -11.81 27.39 -16.87
CA ALA A 679 -11.35 27.08 -15.52
C ALA A 679 -11.25 28.33 -14.62
N SER A 680 -10.77 29.45 -15.16
CA SER A 680 -10.69 30.73 -14.43
C SER A 680 -12.08 31.34 -14.16
N THR A 681 -13.02 31.22 -15.10
CA THR A 681 -14.41 31.68 -14.93
C THR A 681 -15.16 30.82 -13.92
N VAL A 682 -14.98 29.49 -13.98
CA VAL A 682 -15.55 28.54 -13.01
C VAL A 682 -14.94 28.76 -11.63
N ALA A 683 -13.64 29.08 -11.53
CA ALA A 683 -13.00 29.46 -10.27
C ALA A 683 -13.66 30.70 -9.63
N LEU A 684 -13.96 31.75 -10.42
CA LEU A 684 -14.69 32.93 -9.94
C LEU A 684 -16.11 32.56 -9.44
N VAL A 685 -16.85 31.75 -10.19
CA VAL A 685 -18.24 31.38 -9.87
C VAL A 685 -18.34 30.45 -8.65
N THR A 686 -17.41 29.50 -8.52
CA THR A 686 -17.38 28.50 -7.43
C THR A 686 -16.53 28.93 -6.22
N ARG A 687 -15.86 30.08 -6.32
CA ARG A 687 -14.84 30.59 -5.36
C ARG A 687 -13.70 29.60 -5.14
N ALA A 688 -13.31 28.87 -6.18
CA ALA A 688 -12.22 27.89 -6.17
C ALA A 688 -10.92 28.54 -6.68
N ASP A 689 -10.43 29.57 -5.97
CA ASP A 689 -9.34 30.43 -6.45
C ASP A 689 -8.07 29.69 -6.91
N ALA A 690 -7.74 28.55 -6.28
CA ALA A 690 -6.60 27.73 -6.66
C ALA A 690 -6.76 27.02 -8.03
N LEU A 691 -8.00 26.84 -8.52
CA LEU A 691 -8.26 26.29 -9.86
C LEU A 691 -7.77 27.26 -10.96
N HIS A 692 -7.95 28.57 -10.76
CA HIS A 692 -7.40 29.59 -11.66
C HIS A 692 -5.86 29.53 -11.66
N VAL A 693 -5.25 29.49 -10.47
CA VAL A 693 -3.78 29.39 -10.33
C VAL A 693 -3.25 28.15 -11.05
N ALA A 694 -3.86 26.99 -10.83
CA ALA A 694 -3.47 25.73 -11.44
C ALA A 694 -3.67 25.72 -12.97
N ALA A 695 -4.77 26.29 -13.48
CA ALA A 695 -5.02 26.39 -14.92
C ALA A 695 -4.01 27.31 -15.64
N VAL A 696 -3.65 28.44 -15.02
CA VAL A 696 -2.61 29.35 -15.52
C VAL A 696 -1.24 28.67 -15.53
N ILE A 697 -0.87 27.99 -14.44
CA ILE A 697 0.39 27.24 -14.35
C ILE A 697 0.45 26.14 -15.42
N ALA A 698 -0.60 25.32 -15.54
CA ALA A 698 -0.66 24.27 -16.55
C ALA A 698 -0.54 24.85 -17.97
N THR A 699 -1.20 25.96 -18.24
CA THR A 699 -1.10 26.68 -19.53
C THR A 699 0.31 27.16 -19.83
N ALA A 700 1.00 27.72 -18.85
CA ALA A 700 2.40 28.13 -19.02
C ALA A 700 3.30 26.92 -19.31
N VAL A 701 3.16 25.81 -18.57
CA VAL A 701 3.92 24.57 -18.79
C VAL A 701 3.66 23.96 -20.18
N ILE A 702 2.40 23.97 -20.64
CA ILE A 702 2.02 23.46 -21.98
C ILE A 702 2.69 24.29 -23.08
N VAL A 703 2.77 25.61 -22.92
CA VAL A 703 3.52 26.49 -23.84
C VAL A 703 5.02 26.19 -23.77
N THR A 704 5.60 25.93 -22.60
CA THR A 704 7.00 25.52 -22.45
C THR A 704 7.33 24.21 -23.18
N VAL A 705 6.47 23.18 -23.02
CA VAL A 705 6.68 21.88 -23.65
C VAL A 705 6.48 21.96 -25.16
N TRP A 706 5.48 22.74 -25.63
CA TRP A 706 5.34 23.05 -27.04
C TRP A 706 6.56 23.79 -27.62
N ALA A 707 7.11 24.77 -26.89
CA ALA A 707 8.31 25.50 -27.31
C ALA A 707 9.51 24.58 -27.50
N ALA A 708 9.67 23.56 -26.63
CA ALA A 708 10.72 22.55 -26.78
C ALA A 708 10.49 21.64 -28.00
N ALA A 709 9.23 21.28 -28.28
CA ALA A 709 8.87 20.39 -29.38
C ALA A 709 8.84 21.10 -30.77
N GLY A 710 8.60 22.40 -30.82
CA GLY A 710 8.41 23.16 -32.07
C GLY A 710 9.69 23.37 -32.90
N GLY A 711 10.85 23.42 -32.26
CA GLY A 711 12.14 23.58 -32.95
C GLY A 711 12.36 24.96 -33.60
N SER A 712 13.46 25.08 -34.37
CA SER A 712 14.00 26.37 -34.84
C SER A 712 13.02 27.28 -35.61
N PRO A 713 12.12 26.80 -36.50
CA PRO A 713 11.22 27.68 -37.26
C PRO A 713 10.22 28.45 -36.37
N TRP A 714 9.97 27.94 -35.16
CA TRP A 714 8.95 28.47 -34.26
C TRP A 714 9.53 29.23 -33.05
N ALA A 715 10.85 29.45 -32.98
CA ALA A 715 11.53 30.07 -31.85
C ALA A 715 10.95 31.46 -31.45
N THR A 716 10.69 32.32 -32.43
CA THR A 716 10.05 33.64 -32.20
C THR A 716 8.61 33.49 -31.72
N VAL A 717 7.87 32.49 -32.21
CA VAL A 717 6.49 32.21 -31.79
C VAL A 717 6.47 31.64 -30.37
N ALA A 718 7.44 30.81 -30.00
CA ALA A 718 7.64 30.33 -28.64
C ALA A 718 7.97 31.46 -27.65
N LEU A 719 8.85 32.40 -28.05
CA LEU A 719 9.18 33.58 -27.25
C LEU A 719 7.97 34.50 -27.04
N ILE A 720 7.13 34.69 -28.07
CA ILE A 720 5.89 35.48 -27.96
C ILE A 720 4.83 34.73 -27.13
N ALA A 721 4.69 33.41 -27.33
CA ALA A 721 3.73 32.58 -26.62
C ALA A 721 4.06 32.48 -25.12
N SER A 722 5.34 32.47 -24.72
CA SER A 722 5.73 32.42 -23.29
C SER A 722 5.23 33.61 -22.47
N ALA A 723 5.06 34.77 -23.10
CA ALA A 723 4.50 35.95 -22.47
C ALA A 723 2.97 35.86 -22.29
N ALA A 724 2.24 35.12 -23.13
CA ALA A 724 0.77 35.11 -23.11
C ALA A 724 0.14 34.61 -21.79
N PRO A 725 0.60 33.52 -21.15
CA PRO A 725 0.13 33.09 -19.83
C PRO A 725 0.39 34.16 -18.75
N SER A 726 1.56 34.81 -18.81
CA SER A 726 1.96 35.86 -17.87
C SER A 726 1.10 37.12 -18.02
N VAL A 727 0.87 37.56 -19.26
CA VAL A 727 -0.02 38.69 -19.59
C VAL A 727 -1.46 38.40 -19.17
N PHE A 728 -1.99 37.20 -19.46
CA PHE A 728 -3.33 36.78 -19.03
C PHE A 728 -3.45 36.81 -17.50
N ALA A 729 -2.47 36.25 -16.77
CA ALA A 729 -2.48 36.23 -15.32
C ALA A 729 -2.37 37.63 -14.69
N ILE A 730 -1.52 38.51 -15.25
CA ILE A 730 -1.40 39.91 -14.83
C ILE A 730 -2.72 40.67 -15.09
N ALA A 731 -3.35 40.48 -16.26
CA ALA A 731 -4.67 41.05 -16.55
C ALA A 731 -5.74 40.55 -15.55
N TRP A 732 -5.67 39.27 -15.16
CA TRP A 732 -6.60 38.67 -14.21
C TRP A 732 -6.52 39.26 -12.79
N ILE A 733 -5.38 39.85 -12.40
CA ILE A 733 -5.26 40.61 -11.12
C ILE A 733 -6.27 41.76 -11.09
N PHE A 734 -6.49 42.45 -12.22
CA PHE A 734 -7.45 43.54 -12.33
C PHE A 734 -8.90 43.04 -12.38
N VAL A 735 -9.15 41.91 -13.07
CA VAL A 735 -10.48 41.24 -13.14
C VAL A 735 -10.92 40.76 -11.76
N ALA A 736 -10.02 40.12 -11.00
CA ALA A 736 -10.28 39.73 -9.62
C ALA A 736 -10.52 40.95 -8.71
N GLY A 737 -9.77 42.04 -8.94
CA GLY A 737 -9.94 43.31 -8.23
C GLY A 737 -11.31 43.96 -8.45
N SER A 738 -11.81 43.98 -9.69
CA SER A 738 -13.12 44.58 -10.02
C SER A 738 -14.29 43.72 -9.56
N ALA A 739 -14.20 42.39 -9.67
CA ALA A 739 -15.22 41.46 -9.19
C ALA A 739 -15.43 41.52 -7.66
N GLY A 740 -14.42 41.97 -6.91
CA GLY A 740 -14.47 42.14 -5.45
C GLY A 740 -15.21 43.39 -4.96
N SER A 741 -15.78 44.23 -5.84
CA SER A 741 -16.39 45.52 -5.50
C SER A 741 -17.86 45.48 -5.06
N ALA A 742 -18.49 44.30 -5.02
CA ALA A 742 -19.87 44.13 -4.56
C ALA A 742 -20.05 44.48 -3.06
N PRO A 743 -21.23 44.97 -2.61
CA PRO A 743 -21.41 45.50 -1.26
C PRO A 743 -21.11 44.49 -0.14
N ARG A 744 -20.42 44.99 0.90
CA ARG A 744 -19.92 44.30 2.10
C ARG A 744 -20.83 43.17 2.62
N ALA A 745 -20.47 41.92 2.33
CA ALA A 745 -20.85 40.76 3.14
C ALA A 745 -19.68 40.37 4.06
N ALA A 746 -19.92 40.35 5.37
CA ALA A 746 -18.91 40.30 6.42
C ALA A 746 -17.89 39.17 6.25
N GLY A 747 -16.60 39.53 6.15
CA GLY A 747 -15.50 38.59 5.99
C GLY A 747 -14.34 39.18 5.21
N ALA A 748 -13.75 40.27 5.69
CA ALA A 748 -12.49 40.75 5.15
C ALA A 748 -11.41 39.65 5.35
N ALA A 749 -10.56 39.45 4.34
CA ALA A 749 -9.29 38.77 4.58
C ALA A 749 -8.46 39.61 5.57
N ARG A 750 -7.58 38.97 6.35
CA ARG A 750 -6.76 39.61 7.41
C ARG A 750 -6.00 40.86 6.92
N ASP A 751 -5.69 40.93 5.63
CA ASP A 751 -4.76 41.91 5.05
C ASP A 751 -5.45 43.00 4.20
N GLY A 752 -6.78 43.14 4.30
CA GLY A 752 -7.54 44.27 3.71
C GLY A 752 -7.65 44.31 2.18
N GLN A 753 -7.09 43.35 1.45
CA GLN A 753 -7.20 43.27 -0.02
C GLN A 753 -8.53 42.66 -0.49
N PRO A 754 -9.00 42.98 -1.72
CA PRO A 754 -10.14 42.31 -2.33
C PRO A 754 -9.89 40.80 -2.49
N ARG A 755 -10.94 39.98 -2.29
CA ARG A 755 -10.88 38.53 -2.48
C ARG A 755 -10.50 38.19 -3.93
N GLY A 756 -9.73 37.12 -4.12
CA GLY A 756 -9.22 36.69 -5.44
C GLY A 756 -7.95 37.41 -5.93
N VAL A 757 -7.60 38.59 -5.40
CA VAL A 757 -6.40 39.34 -5.85
C VAL A 757 -5.08 38.65 -5.47
N ALA A 758 -4.98 38.11 -4.26
CA ALA A 758 -3.80 37.38 -3.80
C ALA A 758 -3.50 36.13 -4.67
N PRO A 759 -4.45 35.21 -4.92
CA PRO A 759 -4.20 34.07 -5.82
C PRO A 759 -3.92 34.49 -7.27
N ALA A 760 -4.54 35.55 -7.79
CA ALA A 760 -4.18 36.08 -9.11
C ALA A 760 -2.71 36.56 -9.19
N ARG A 761 -2.17 37.16 -8.12
CA ARG A 761 -0.72 37.47 -8.04
C ARG A 761 0.15 36.22 -8.02
N VAL A 762 -0.30 35.14 -7.37
CA VAL A 762 0.42 33.85 -7.35
C VAL A 762 0.45 33.24 -8.74
N ALA A 763 -0.69 33.24 -9.45
CA ALA A 763 -0.79 32.81 -10.84
C ALA A 763 0.17 33.61 -11.75
N ALA A 764 0.22 34.93 -11.60
CA ALA A 764 1.11 35.81 -12.37
C ALA A 764 2.60 35.55 -12.08
N ALA A 765 3.00 35.42 -10.81
CA ALA A 765 4.38 35.13 -10.46
C ALA A 765 4.82 33.74 -10.95
N ALA A 766 3.96 32.73 -10.84
CA ALA A 766 4.24 31.38 -11.35
C ALA A 766 4.34 31.36 -12.88
N ALA A 767 3.45 32.07 -13.59
CA ALA A 767 3.54 32.22 -15.04
C ALA A 767 4.84 32.91 -15.49
N LEU A 768 5.30 33.94 -14.76
CA LEU A 768 6.58 34.61 -15.03
C LEU A 768 7.78 33.67 -14.81
N PHE A 769 7.79 32.88 -13.74
CA PHE A 769 8.82 31.86 -13.53
C PHE A 769 8.87 30.81 -14.65
N ILE A 770 7.71 30.39 -15.16
CA ILE A 770 7.64 29.42 -16.26
C ILE A 770 7.97 30.10 -17.61
N SER A 771 7.68 31.39 -17.76
CA SER A 771 8.11 32.22 -18.89
C SER A 771 9.64 32.30 -18.98
N GLU A 772 10.34 32.46 -17.86
CA GLU A 772 11.81 32.38 -17.81
C GLU A 772 12.35 31.04 -18.33
N ILE A 773 11.78 29.92 -17.86
CA ILE A 773 12.17 28.58 -18.35
C ILE A 773 11.87 28.43 -19.85
N THR A 774 10.74 28.97 -20.30
CA THR A 774 10.35 28.95 -21.72
C THR A 774 11.27 29.82 -22.57
N ALA A 775 11.79 30.93 -22.04
CA ALA A 775 12.78 31.77 -22.71
C ALA A 775 14.10 31.00 -22.94
N MET A 776 14.56 30.22 -21.96
CA MET A 776 15.72 29.33 -22.11
C MET A 776 15.47 28.28 -23.22
N VAL A 777 14.32 27.62 -23.19
CA VAL A 777 13.93 26.64 -24.21
C VAL A 777 13.84 27.27 -25.61
N ALA A 778 13.24 28.46 -25.73
CA ALA A 778 13.18 29.21 -26.99
C ALA A 778 14.56 29.71 -27.46
N ALA A 779 15.55 29.79 -26.56
CA ALA A 779 16.94 30.10 -26.86
C ALA A 779 17.76 28.90 -27.35
N SER A 780 17.24 27.66 -27.31
CA SER A 780 17.98 26.46 -27.72
C SER A 780 18.37 26.32 -29.21
N PRO A 781 17.73 26.96 -30.21
CA PRO A 781 18.17 26.91 -31.61
C PRO A 781 19.54 27.57 -31.84
N ALA A 782 20.29 27.09 -32.85
CA ALA A 782 21.70 27.49 -33.11
C ALA A 782 21.93 29.00 -33.40
N ALA A 783 20.92 29.74 -33.82
CA ALA A 783 20.97 31.19 -34.03
C ALA A 783 19.82 31.86 -33.26
N PRO A 784 19.90 31.93 -31.92
CA PRO A 784 18.80 32.42 -31.10
C PRO A 784 18.74 33.96 -31.13
N PRO A 785 17.55 34.58 -31.02
CA PRO A 785 17.40 36.03 -31.00
C PRO A 785 17.88 36.64 -29.67
N PHE A 786 19.20 36.81 -29.53
CA PHE A 786 19.87 37.21 -28.28
C PHE A 786 19.25 38.45 -27.60
N VAL A 787 19.03 39.53 -28.35
CA VAL A 787 18.49 40.79 -27.79
C VAL A 787 17.07 40.61 -27.25
N PRO A 788 16.10 40.03 -27.99
CA PRO A 788 14.79 39.65 -27.44
C PRO A 788 14.85 38.72 -26.22
N ILE A 789 15.79 37.78 -26.15
CA ILE A 789 15.95 36.86 -25.00
C ILE A 789 16.43 37.62 -23.76
N VAL A 790 17.49 38.43 -23.87
CA VAL A 790 17.97 39.29 -22.78
C VAL A 790 16.88 40.26 -22.31
N ALA A 791 16.14 40.87 -23.25
CA ALA A 791 15.04 41.77 -22.92
C ALA A 791 13.90 41.05 -22.18
N LEU A 792 13.51 39.84 -22.60
CA LEU A 792 12.47 39.06 -21.93
C LEU A 792 12.90 38.70 -20.50
N HIS A 793 14.12 38.19 -20.31
CA HIS A 793 14.69 37.91 -18.98
C HIS A 793 14.66 39.13 -18.06
N VAL A 794 15.17 40.29 -18.53
CA VAL A 794 15.17 41.52 -17.73
C VAL A 794 13.74 41.98 -17.39
N VAL A 795 12.81 41.94 -18.33
CA VAL A 795 11.41 42.33 -18.09
C VAL A 795 10.71 41.38 -17.12
N ASN A 796 10.79 40.06 -17.34
CA ASN A 796 10.18 39.06 -16.48
C ASN A 796 10.70 39.16 -15.04
N LEU A 797 12.03 39.20 -14.85
CA LEU A 797 12.64 39.34 -13.53
C LEU A 797 12.25 40.65 -12.86
N SER A 798 12.22 41.77 -13.60
CA SER A 798 11.79 43.07 -13.06
C SER A 798 10.33 43.07 -12.61
N VAL A 799 9.42 42.51 -13.41
CA VAL A 799 8.00 42.41 -13.07
C VAL A 799 7.78 41.42 -11.92
N LEU A 800 8.49 40.29 -11.90
CA LEU A 800 8.44 39.30 -10.83
C LEU A 800 8.92 39.90 -9.50
N LEU A 801 10.03 40.64 -9.49
CA LEU A 801 10.53 41.35 -8.31
C LEU A 801 9.58 42.46 -7.86
N ALA A 802 8.94 43.18 -8.78
CA ALA A 802 7.91 44.18 -8.45
C ALA A 802 6.63 43.55 -7.84
N ILE A 803 6.21 42.37 -8.32
CA ILE A 803 5.11 41.60 -7.73
C ILE A 803 5.51 41.07 -6.35
N ALA A 804 6.72 40.48 -6.23
CA ALA A 804 7.25 39.96 -4.98
C ALA A 804 7.35 41.05 -3.90
N TRP A 805 7.83 42.25 -4.26
CA TRP A 805 7.84 43.41 -3.38
C TRP A 805 6.42 43.81 -2.95
N ARG A 806 5.50 44.03 -3.90
CA ARG A 806 4.10 44.40 -3.61
C ARG A 806 3.32 43.35 -2.82
N ALA A 807 3.72 42.08 -2.88
CA ALA A 807 3.14 40.98 -2.14
C ALA A 807 3.91 40.62 -0.85
N ARG A 808 5.04 41.29 -0.57
CA ARG A 808 5.96 41.02 0.56
C ARG A 808 6.51 39.59 0.58
N TRP A 809 6.85 39.04 -0.57
CA TRP A 809 7.39 37.69 -0.76
C TRP A 809 8.92 37.67 -0.80
N GLU A 810 9.56 37.71 0.38
CA GLU A 810 11.04 37.78 0.48
C GLU A 810 11.76 36.63 -0.26
N TYR A 811 11.24 35.40 -0.18
CA TYR A 811 11.85 34.22 -0.80
C TYR A 811 11.67 34.15 -2.32
N VAL A 812 10.67 34.84 -2.89
CA VAL A 812 10.44 34.84 -4.35
C VAL A 812 11.55 35.60 -5.08
N ALA A 813 12.11 36.64 -4.47
CA ALA A 813 13.27 37.35 -5.02
C ALA A 813 14.54 36.46 -5.08
N VAL A 814 14.73 35.58 -4.09
CA VAL A 814 15.85 34.61 -4.07
C VAL A 814 15.61 33.48 -5.08
N ALA A 815 14.37 32.99 -5.20
CA ALA A 815 14.02 32.01 -6.22
C ALA A 815 14.20 32.58 -7.65
N ALA A 816 13.92 33.87 -7.86
CA ALA A 816 14.17 34.56 -9.12
C ALA A 816 15.65 34.56 -9.51
N SER A 817 16.58 34.70 -8.54
CA SER A 817 18.01 34.60 -8.86
C SER A 817 18.39 33.19 -9.29
N LEU A 818 17.92 32.14 -8.59
CA LEU A 818 18.19 30.75 -9.01
C LEU A 818 17.70 30.44 -10.43
N VAL A 819 16.57 31.00 -10.85
CA VAL A 819 16.09 30.85 -12.23
C VAL A 819 16.93 31.66 -13.22
N ALA A 820 17.40 32.85 -12.84
CA ALA A 820 18.37 33.62 -13.62
C ALA A 820 19.71 32.86 -13.82
N TRP A 821 20.15 32.10 -12.81
CA TRP A 821 21.32 31.21 -12.94
C TRP A 821 21.06 30.08 -13.93
N GLY A 822 19.85 29.53 -13.94
CA GLY A 822 19.41 28.54 -14.93
C GLY A 822 19.57 29.06 -16.36
N ALA A 823 19.19 30.31 -16.63
CA ALA A 823 19.35 30.92 -17.96
C ALA A 823 20.82 31.06 -18.36
N ALA A 824 21.65 31.62 -17.47
CA ALA A 824 23.09 31.78 -17.71
C ALA A 824 23.79 30.42 -17.93
N THR A 825 23.43 29.41 -17.13
CA THR A 825 24.01 28.06 -17.23
C THR A 825 23.52 27.34 -18.49
N HIS A 826 22.26 27.50 -18.87
CA HIS A 826 21.74 26.99 -20.14
C HIS A 826 22.49 27.61 -21.33
N TRP A 827 22.67 28.93 -21.32
CA TRP A 827 23.47 29.63 -22.33
C TRP A 827 24.92 29.14 -22.37
N GLN A 828 25.55 28.97 -21.21
CA GLN A 828 26.90 28.42 -21.10
C GLN A 828 27.00 27.02 -21.73
N LEU A 829 26.04 26.14 -21.46
CA LEU A 829 26.07 24.75 -21.92
C LEU A 829 25.76 24.61 -23.42
N VAL A 830 24.82 25.41 -23.94
CA VAL A 830 24.34 25.28 -25.33
C VAL A 830 25.13 26.16 -26.29
N HIS A 831 25.52 27.38 -25.90
CA HIS A 831 26.00 28.40 -26.84
C HIS A 831 27.46 28.82 -26.66
N LEU A 832 28.12 28.56 -25.53
CA LEU A 832 29.47 29.11 -25.27
C LEU A 832 30.55 28.65 -26.26
N HIS A 833 30.37 27.48 -26.89
CA HIS A 833 31.29 26.96 -27.90
C HIS A 833 31.10 27.61 -29.28
N ASP A 834 29.85 27.92 -29.65
CA ASP A 834 29.47 28.37 -30.99
C ASP A 834 29.24 29.90 -31.08
N GLN A 835 29.02 30.56 -29.93
CA GLN A 835 28.77 31.99 -29.82
C GLN A 835 29.91 32.71 -29.09
N PRO A 836 30.13 34.01 -29.35
CA PRO A 836 31.16 34.79 -28.65
C PRO A 836 30.97 34.77 -27.12
N TRP A 837 32.05 34.52 -26.38
CA TRP A 837 32.02 34.45 -24.90
C TRP A 837 31.46 35.71 -24.22
N MET A 838 31.59 36.87 -24.87
CA MET A 838 30.93 38.13 -24.46
C MET A 838 29.40 38.00 -24.33
N GLN A 839 28.73 37.16 -25.12
CA GLN A 839 27.26 37.01 -25.04
C GLN A 839 26.84 36.36 -23.71
N LEU A 840 27.58 35.35 -23.23
CA LEU A 840 27.38 34.79 -21.90
C LEU A 840 27.65 35.86 -20.82
N LEU A 841 28.76 36.59 -20.94
CA LEU A 841 29.10 37.65 -19.98
C LEU A 841 28.02 38.75 -19.93
N TRP A 842 27.53 39.22 -21.08
CA TRP A 842 26.47 40.23 -21.14
C TRP A 842 25.13 39.73 -20.60
N LEU A 843 24.76 38.48 -20.86
CA LEU A 843 23.56 37.87 -20.28
C LEU A 843 23.67 37.81 -18.74
N VAL A 844 24.78 37.29 -18.23
CA VAL A 844 25.08 37.23 -16.78
C VAL A 844 25.04 38.62 -16.16
N LEU A 845 25.73 39.61 -16.74
CA LEU A 845 25.78 40.97 -16.21
C LEU A 845 24.42 41.68 -16.27
N ALA A 846 23.65 41.52 -17.36
CA ALA A 846 22.33 42.14 -17.49
C ALA A 846 21.34 41.61 -16.44
N MET A 847 21.35 40.29 -16.19
CA MET A 847 20.50 39.67 -15.17
C MET A 847 21.00 39.99 -13.75
N TYR A 848 22.31 39.96 -13.52
CA TYR A 848 22.92 40.30 -12.23
C TYR A 848 22.66 41.76 -11.84
N ALA A 849 22.72 42.69 -12.80
CA ALA A 849 22.40 44.10 -12.57
C ALA A 849 20.99 44.32 -12.01
N VAL A 850 20.00 43.51 -12.42
CA VAL A 850 18.64 43.57 -11.84
C VAL A 850 18.66 43.22 -10.35
N PHE A 851 19.43 42.22 -9.93
CA PHE A 851 19.52 41.80 -8.51
C PHE A 851 20.38 42.73 -7.64
N ILE A 852 21.42 43.35 -8.19
CA ILE A 852 22.21 44.37 -7.48
C ILE A 852 21.44 45.69 -7.39
N ALA A 853 20.71 46.09 -8.43
CA ALA A 853 19.84 47.26 -8.39
C ALA A 853 18.62 47.06 -7.47
N TYR A 854 18.14 45.83 -7.26
CA TYR A 854 16.95 45.54 -6.45
C TYR A 854 16.97 46.12 -5.02
N PRO A 855 18.00 45.89 -4.16
CA PRO A 855 18.07 46.54 -2.85
C PRO A 855 18.23 48.07 -2.95
N VAL A 856 18.95 48.58 -3.96
CA VAL A 856 19.24 50.02 -4.14
C VAL A 856 17.99 50.80 -4.53
N VAL A 857 17.24 50.31 -5.53
CA VAL A 857 16.03 50.94 -6.08
C VAL A 857 14.88 50.95 -5.08
N LEU A 858 14.83 49.97 -4.15
CA LEU A 858 13.80 49.93 -3.11
C LEU A 858 14.04 50.93 -1.96
N GLY A 859 15.31 51.26 -1.66
CA GLY A 859 15.70 52.37 -0.80
C GLY A 859 15.00 52.47 0.57
N ASP A 860 14.75 53.70 1.03
CA ASP A 860 14.04 54.01 2.30
C ASP A 860 12.50 53.80 2.20
N GLY A 861 12.00 53.26 1.08
CA GLY A 861 10.58 53.07 0.79
C GLY A 861 9.85 52.03 1.65
N GLY A 862 10.52 51.48 2.67
CA GLY A 862 9.95 50.56 3.66
C GLY A 862 9.17 51.24 4.80
N ARG A 863 9.24 52.58 4.93
CA ARG A 863 8.50 53.35 5.95
C ARG A 863 7.06 53.67 5.53
N ASP A 864 6.20 52.66 5.49
CA ASP A 864 4.75 52.88 5.45
C ASP A 864 4.22 52.98 6.90
N GLU A 865 4.01 54.22 7.35
CA GLU A 865 3.93 54.66 8.75
C GLU A 865 2.65 54.23 9.51
N ARG A 866 1.89 53.25 9.00
CA ARG A 866 0.55 52.86 9.48
C ARG A 866 0.52 51.77 10.56
N VAL A 867 1.66 51.47 11.21
CA VAL A 867 1.75 50.44 12.28
C VAL A 867 2.28 51.02 13.61
N LEU A 868 2.31 52.34 13.76
CA LEU A 868 2.71 53.01 15.02
C LEU A 868 1.61 53.09 16.10
N THR A 869 0.56 52.26 16.03
CA THR A 869 -0.60 52.30 16.95
C THR A 869 -1.07 50.94 17.49
N SER A 870 -0.18 49.96 17.67
CA SER A 870 -0.49 48.76 18.47
C SER A 870 0.70 48.21 19.26
N PRO A 871 0.81 48.49 20.57
CA PRO A 871 1.90 47.99 21.41
C PRO A 871 1.61 46.58 21.95
N ARG A 872 1.51 45.56 21.07
CA ARG A 872 1.53 44.12 21.45
C ARG A 872 1.61 43.17 20.24
N THR A 873 2.83 42.94 19.73
CA THR A 873 3.37 41.69 19.08
C THR A 873 4.66 41.97 18.29
N ALA A 874 5.65 42.59 18.95
CA ALA A 874 6.98 42.78 18.35
C ALA A 874 7.81 41.48 18.46
N SER A 875 7.56 40.51 17.58
CA SER A 875 8.30 39.23 17.57
C SER A 875 8.48 38.59 16.18
N SER A 876 8.70 39.41 15.14
CA SER A 876 9.24 38.94 13.85
C SER A 876 10.24 39.95 13.27
N PRO A 877 11.56 39.77 13.47
CA PRO A 877 12.58 40.76 13.08
C PRO A 877 13.07 40.68 11.61
N SER A 878 12.43 39.91 10.72
CA SER A 878 13.08 39.49 9.46
C SER A 878 12.79 40.33 8.20
N THR A 879 11.76 41.18 8.20
CA THR A 879 11.05 41.71 7.01
C THR A 879 11.80 42.78 6.19
N GLY A 880 13.05 42.52 5.84
CA GLY A 880 13.83 43.32 4.91
C GLY A 880 15.16 42.69 4.50
N ARG A 881 15.35 41.39 4.73
CA ARG A 881 16.57 40.68 4.31
C ARG A 881 16.48 40.15 2.88
N GLY A 882 15.26 39.96 2.35
CA GLY A 882 15.01 39.41 1.01
C GLY A 882 15.85 40.04 -0.12
N PRO A 883 15.87 41.38 -0.29
CA PRO A 883 16.62 42.02 -1.37
C PRO A 883 18.14 41.78 -1.31
N TYR A 884 18.73 41.89 -0.13
CA TYR A 884 20.16 41.64 0.09
C TYR A 884 20.53 40.16 -0.05
N LEU A 885 19.63 39.26 0.35
CA LEU A 885 19.80 37.82 0.17
C LEU A 885 19.74 37.41 -1.31
N ALA A 886 18.84 38.03 -2.09
CA ALA A 886 18.77 37.84 -3.53
C ALA A 886 20.00 38.40 -4.26
N ALA A 887 20.52 39.56 -3.84
CA ALA A 887 21.78 40.12 -4.33
C ALA A 887 22.97 39.18 -4.08
N VAL A 888 23.16 38.73 -2.83
CA VAL A 888 24.23 37.77 -2.47
C VAL A 888 24.10 36.44 -3.22
N ALA A 889 22.88 35.91 -3.37
CA ALA A 889 22.65 34.71 -4.17
C ALA A 889 23.04 34.93 -5.64
N ALA A 890 22.68 36.09 -6.21
CA ALA A 890 23.06 36.47 -7.58
C ALA A 890 24.58 36.63 -7.76
N SER A 891 25.33 37.13 -6.77
CA SER A 891 26.80 37.21 -6.82
C SER A 891 27.47 35.83 -6.94
N VAL A 892 26.95 34.81 -6.24
CA VAL A 892 27.47 33.43 -6.34
C VAL A 892 27.28 32.87 -7.75
N MET A 893 26.13 33.15 -8.37
CA MET A 893 25.82 32.74 -9.73
C MET A 893 26.66 33.50 -10.78
N ALA A 894 26.82 34.81 -10.58
CA ALA A 894 27.61 35.69 -11.42
C ALA A 894 29.08 35.26 -11.45
N PHE A 895 29.65 34.90 -10.31
CA PHE A 895 30.98 34.29 -10.22
C PHE A 895 31.15 33.09 -11.18
N PHE A 896 30.22 32.12 -11.16
CA PHE A 896 30.33 30.94 -12.03
C PHE A 896 30.17 31.28 -13.51
N GLY A 897 29.19 32.11 -13.88
CA GLY A 897 28.96 32.52 -15.27
C GLY A 897 30.10 33.37 -15.84
N ALA A 898 30.61 34.32 -15.05
CA ALA A 898 31.75 35.15 -15.42
C ALA A 898 33.04 34.33 -15.53
N ARG A 899 33.28 33.40 -14.59
CA ARG A 899 34.40 32.44 -14.68
C ARG A 899 34.36 31.65 -15.97
N ALA A 900 33.23 31.05 -16.33
CA ALA A 900 33.09 30.26 -17.55
C ALA A 900 33.31 31.10 -18.82
N ALA A 901 32.77 32.33 -18.86
CA ALA A 901 32.99 33.26 -19.96
C ALA A 901 34.47 33.66 -20.10
N LEU A 902 35.18 33.88 -18.99
CA LEU A 902 36.60 34.24 -18.99
C LEU A 902 37.52 33.05 -19.30
N GLU A 903 37.20 31.84 -18.86
CA GLU A 903 37.88 30.60 -19.25
C GLU A 903 37.79 30.40 -20.78
N ALA A 904 36.59 30.52 -21.36
CA ALA A 904 36.39 30.47 -22.81
C ALA A 904 37.06 31.64 -23.56
N GLY A 905 37.20 32.81 -22.91
CA GLY A 905 37.97 33.95 -23.42
C GLY A 905 39.49 33.81 -23.34
N GLY A 906 40.02 32.73 -22.77
CA GLY A 906 41.47 32.48 -22.62
C GLY A 906 42.11 33.12 -21.37
N PHE A 907 41.32 33.66 -20.45
CA PHE A 907 41.78 34.34 -19.23
C PHE A 907 41.90 33.40 -18.01
N GLY A 908 42.11 32.10 -18.23
CA GLY A 908 42.20 31.09 -17.17
C GLY A 908 43.26 31.38 -16.10
N TRP A 909 44.36 32.03 -16.48
CA TRP A 909 45.42 32.46 -15.55
C TRP A 909 44.94 33.49 -14.50
N ALA A 910 43.79 34.15 -14.73
CA ALA A 910 43.23 35.20 -13.89
C ALA A 910 41.94 34.79 -13.15
N ILE A 911 41.57 33.50 -13.11
CA ILE A 911 40.34 33.02 -12.44
C ILE A 911 40.27 33.48 -10.98
N GLY A 912 41.41 33.52 -10.27
CA GLY A 912 41.51 34.02 -8.90
C GLY A 912 41.09 35.50 -8.71
N ALA A 913 41.03 36.30 -9.78
CA ALA A 913 40.56 37.69 -9.73
C ALA A 913 39.02 37.81 -9.71
N VAL A 914 38.28 36.88 -10.32
CA VAL A 914 36.81 36.90 -10.36
C VAL A 914 36.17 36.95 -8.96
N PRO A 915 36.52 36.07 -7.99
CA PRO A 915 35.92 36.14 -6.67
C PRO A 915 36.38 37.39 -5.88
N LEU A 916 37.56 37.95 -6.19
CA LEU A 916 38.01 39.21 -5.60
C LEU A 916 37.19 40.40 -6.11
N VAL A 917 36.77 40.41 -7.38
CA VAL A 917 35.83 41.40 -7.92
C VAL A 917 34.45 41.26 -7.29
N GLU A 918 33.91 40.06 -7.14
CA GLU A 918 32.64 39.83 -6.42
C GLU A 918 32.72 40.27 -4.95
N SER A 919 33.83 39.97 -4.27
CA SER A 919 34.10 40.49 -2.92
C SER A 919 34.15 42.02 -2.88
N ALA A 920 34.63 42.69 -3.93
CA ALA A 920 34.66 44.14 -4.02
C ALA A 920 33.26 44.74 -4.29
N ILE A 921 32.44 44.10 -5.14
CA ILE A 921 31.04 44.49 -5.39
C ILE A 921 30.22 44.37 -4.11
N LEU A 922 30.34 43.24 -3.40
CA LEU A 922 29.68 43.03 -2.11
C LEU A 922 30.20 43.96 -1.01
N ALA A 923 31.50 44.31 -1.00
CA ALA A 923 32.02 45.35 -0.12
C ALA A 923 31.47 46.75 -0.46
N GLY A 924 31.18 47.02 -1.74
CA GLY A 924 30.46 48.22 -2.20
C GLY A 924 29.04 48.27 -1.65
N LEU A 925 28.27 47.19 -1.81
CA LEU A 925 26.92 47.05 -1.26
C LEU A 925 26.91 47.15 0.28
N LEU A 926 27.93 46.59 0.95
CA LEU A 926 28.11 46.72 2.40
C LEU A 926 28.41 48.18 2.82
N ARG A 927 29.21 48.91 2.04
CA ARG A 927 29.50 50.33 2.27
C ARG A 927 28.25 51.19 2.09
N GLU A 928 27.44 50.91 1.08
CA GLU A 928 26.17 51.60 0.83
C GLU A 928 25.18 51.34 1.97
N LEU A 929 25.02 50.08 2.39
CA LEU A 929 24.19 49.70 3.54
C LEU A 929 24.65 50.41 4.84
N LEU A 930 25.97 50.51 5.07
CA LEU A 930 26.53 51.25 6.21
C LEU A 930 26.36 52.77 6.13
N ALA A 931 26.18 53.33 4.93
CA ALA A 931 25.92 54.76 4.70
C ALA A 931 24.43 55.10 4.85
N ILE A 932 23.53 54.20 4.48
CA ILE A 932 22.07 54.34 4.64
C ILE A 932 21.66 54.10 6.11
N GLU A 933 22.21 53.08 6.78
CA GLU A 933 21.84 52.72 8.16
C GLU A 933 22.69 53.49 9.21
N ALA A 934 22.04 54.43 9.92
CA ALA A 934 22.64 55.13 11.05
C ALA A 934 23.07 54.16 12.18
N PRO A 935 24.13 54.45 12.96
CA PRO A 935 24.74 53.47 13.87
C PRO A 935 23.80 52.77 14.87
N GLY A 936 22.72 53.42 15.30
CA GLY A 936 21.73 52.87 16.22
C GLY A 936 20.57 52.09 15.58
N GLN A 937 20.47 52.02 14.25
CA GLN A 937 19.37 51.36 13.52
C GLN A 937 19.82 50.15 12.67
N ARG A 938 21.10 49.74 12.78
CA ARG A 938 21.72 48.73 11.91
C ARG A 938 21.23 47.30 12.18
N ASP A 939 20.73 46.61 11.14
CA ASP A 939 20.45 45.16 11.22
C ASP A 939 21.77 44.38 11.07
N LEU A 940 22.37 44.04 12.22
CA LEU A 940 23.59 43.24 12.32
C LEU A 940 23.56 41.96 11.47
N GLY A 941 22.38 41.38 11.20
CA GLY A 941 22.25 40.19 10.36
C GLY A 941 22.41 40.45 8.86
N ARG A 942 22.03 41.63 8.35
CA ARG A 942 22.26 42.01 6.93
C ARG A 942 23.73 42.34 6.69
N LEU A 943 24.31 43.11 7.61
CA LEU A 943 25.74 43.43 7.61
C LEU A 943 26.59 42.15 7.66
N ALA A 944 26.25 41.21 8.55
CA ALA A 944 26.95 39.93 8.66
C ALA A 944 26.77 39.03 7.41
N LEU A 945 25.62 39.07 6.75
CA LEU A 945 25.36 38.31 5.51
C LEU A 945 26.27 38.79 4.37
N VAL A 946 26.27 40.10 4.09
CA VAL A 946 27.06 40.68 2.98
C VAL A 946 28.56 40.60 3.28
N ALA A 947 29.00 40.91 4.51
CA ALA A 947 30.39 40.79 4.91
C ALA A 947 30.89 39.33 4.93
N GLY A 948 30.04 38.39 5.33
CA GLY A 948 30.36 36.96 5.32
C GLY A 948 30.51 36.41 3.90
N ALA A 949 29.65 36.83 2.98
CA ALA A 949 29.74 36.46 1.57
C ALA A 949 31.02 37.01 0.91
N ALA A 950 31.39 38.27 1.18
CA ALA A 950 32.65 38.85 0.72
C ALA A 950 33.87 38.06 1.23
N LEU A 951 33.91 37.72 2.53
CA LEU A 951 35.00 36.90 3.10
C LEU A 951 35.06 35.50 2.47
N ALA A 952 33.92 34.86 2.20
CA ALA A 952 33.88 33.54 1.57
C ALA A 952 34.50 33.54 0.17
N PHE A 953 34.28 34.59 -0.63
CA PHE A 953 34.93 34.75 -1.93
C PHE A 953 36.46 34.89 -1.82
N VAL A 954 36.98 35.55 -0.78
CA VAL A 954 38.44 35.60 -0.52
C VAL A 954 39.01 34.21 -0.24
N THR A 955 38.37 33.41 0.62
CA THR A 955 38.78 32.02 0.88
C THR A 955 38.72 31.14 -0.38
N VAL A 956 37.76 31.38 -1.27
CA VAL A 956 37.60 30.68 -2.56
C VAL A 956 38.71 31.02 -3.57
N ALA A 957 39.37 32.18 -3.47
CA ALA A 957 40.48 32.53 -4.37
C ALA A 957 41.71 31.62 -4.22
N ILE A 958 41.99 31.11 -3.00
CA ILE A 958 43.14 30.26 -2.69
C ILE A 958 43.14 28.94 -3.49
N PRO A 959 42.10 28.08 -3.43
CA PRO A 959 42.04 26.82 -4.19
C PRO A 959 41.84 27.01 -5.70
N LEU A 960 41.53 28.22 -6.17
CA LEU A 960 41.44 28.55 -7.60
C LEU A 960 42.77 28.98 -8.21
N GLN A 961 43.75 29.36 -7.37
CA GLN A 961 45.05 29.90 -7.81
C GLN A 961 46.24 29.02 -7.39
N LEU A 962 46.11 28.19 -6.35
CA LEU A 962 47.14 27.27 -5.86
C LEU A 962 46.78 25.82 -6.21
N GLU A 963 47.79 24.94 -6.24
CA GLU A 963 47.64 23.54 -6.64
C GLU A 963 48.02 22.54 -5.53
N HIS A 964 47.52 21.30 -5.66
CA HIS A 964 47.94 20.12 -4.88
C HIS A 964 48.08 20.38 -3.35
N GLN A 965 49.27 20.12 -2.78
CA GLN A 965 49.60 20.30 -1.36
C GLN A 965 49.56 21.76 -0.90
N TRP A 966 49.81 22.72 -1.80
CA TRP A 966 49.85 24.14 -1.47
C TRP A 966 48.47 24.70 -1.10
N ILE A 967 47.39 24.12 -1.64
CA ILE A 967 46.02 24.46 -1.21
C ILE A 967 45.81 24.06 0.26
N THR A 968 46.23 22.85 0.66
CA THR A 968 46.09 22.36 2.04
C THR A 968 46.90 23.21 3.02
N ILE A 969 48.13 23.58 2.63
CA ILE A 969 49.00 24.47 3.41
C ILE A 969 48.40 25.87 3.49
N GLY A 970 47.89 26.42 2.38
CA GLY A 970 47.23 27.72 2.31
C GLY A 970 46.02 27.81 3.25
N TRP A 971 45.12 26.83 3.21
CA TRP A 971 43.98 26.75 4.13
C TRP A 971 44.40 26.52 5.60
N ALA A 972 45.49 25.78 5.86
CA ALA A 972 45.99 25.60 7.22
C ALA A 972 46.51 26.93 7.81
N LEU A 973 47.22 27.72 6.99
CA LEU A 973 47.71 29.05 7.35
C LEU A 973 46.58 30.08 7.46
N GLU A 974 45.60 30.06 6.56
CA GLU A 974 44.40 30.89 6.63
C GLU A 974 43.56 30.55 7.88
N GLY A 975 43.37 29.27 8.19
CA GLY A 975 42.67 28.83 9.40
C GLY A 975 43.35 29.32 10.68
N ALA A 976 44.68 29.30 10.72
CA ALA A 976 45.46 29.91 11.78
C ALA A 976 45.30 31.46 11.79
N ALA A 977 45.30 32.12 10.63
CA ALA A 977 45.08 33.57 10.51
C ALA A 977 43.67 34.00 10.96
N LEU A 978 42.63 33.21 10.68
CA LEU A 978 41.27 33.40 11.19
C LEU A 978 41.20 33.21 12.70
N ALA A 979 41.90 32.22 13.26
CA ALA A 979 42.04 32.05 14.71
C ALA A 979 42.77 33.25 15.38
N TRP A 980 43.76 33.84 14.70
CA TRP A 980 44.43 35.07 15.13
C TRP A 980 43.52 36.31 15.01
N LEU A 981 42.75 36.44 13.93
CA LEU A 981 41.81 37.55 13.72
C LEU A 981 40.65 37.48 14.72
N TYR A 982 40.20 36.29 15.11
CA TYR A 982 39.19 36.09 16.16
C TYR A 982 39.61 36.64 17.53
N ARG A 983 40.92 36.62 17.83
CA ARG A 983 41.47 37.28 19.03
C ARG A 983 41.37 38.82 18.96
N ARG A 984 41.24 39.41 17.77
CA ARG A 984 41.06 40.86 17.56
C ARG A 984 39.58 41.25 17.49
N ILE A 985 38.78 40.48 16.76
CA ILE A 985 37.35 40.71 16.51
C ILE A 985 36.59 39.44 16.94
N PRO A 986 36.08 39.36 18.17
CA PRO A 986 35.50 38.13 18.74
C PRO A 986 34.08 37.85 18.23
N HIS A 987 33.88 37.81 16.92
CA HIS A 987 32.62 37.48 16.28
C HIS A 987 32.46 35.97 16.09
N ARG A 988 31.31 35.39 16.46
CA ARG A 988 31.07 33.94 16.42
C ARG A 988 31.19 33.34 15.02
N GLY A 989 30.79 34.07 13.98
CA GLY A 989 30.95 33.61 12.60
C GLY A 989 32.43 33.38 12.21
N LEU A 990 33.35 34.17 12.78
CA LEU A 990 34.78 34.03 12.50
C LEU A 990 35.41 32.84 13.26
N LEU A 991 34.94 32.57 14.49
CA LEU A 991 35.28 31.35 15.21
C LEU A 991 34.84 30.10 14.43
N TYR A 992 33.59 30.09 13.94
CA TYR A 992 33.07 28.98 13.16
C TYR A 992 33.81 28.79 11.83
N ALA A 993 34.07 29.87 11.09
CA ALA A 993 34.82 29.81 9.83
C ALA A 993 36.24 29.25 10.03
N GLY A 994 36.99 29.76 11.01
CA GLY A 994 38.35 29.29 11.29
C GLY A 994 38.40 27.82 11.74
N VAL A 995 37.51 27.41 12.65
CA VAL A 995 37.43 26.01 13.10
C VAL A 995 36.98 25.08 11.97
N ALA A 996 36.03 25.50 11.13
CA ALA A 996 35.60 24.73 9.96
C ALA A 996 36.72 24.54 8.94
N LEU A 997 37.51 25.59 8.67
CA LEU A 997 38.65 25.52 7.75
C LEU A 997 39.75 24.57 8.28
N ILE A 998 40.04 24.63 9.59
CA ILE A 998 40.95 23.69 10.27
C ILE A 998 40.42 22.25 10.22
N ALA A 999 39.10 22.06 10.35
CA ALA A 999 38.47 20.76 10.21
C ALA A 999 38.54 20.22 8.77
N ALA A 1000 38.40 21.10 7.76
CA ALA A 1000 38.58 20.73 6.35
C ALA A 1000 40.03 20.32 6.04
N VAL A 1001 41.02 21.03 6.59
CA VAL A 1001 42.44 20.63 6.51
C VAL A 1001 42.69 19.27 7.16
N PHE A 1002 42.14 19.04 8.36
CA PHE A 1002 42.24 17.73 9.03
C PHE A 1002 41.60 16.62 8.17
N ALA A 1003 40.37 16.81 7.69
CA ALA A 1003 39.67 15.85 6.86
C ALA A 1003 40.42 15.55 5.55
N ARG A 1004 40.99 16.58 4.91
CA ARG A 1004 41.76 16.42 3.66
C ARG A 1004 43.06 15.63 3.82
N LEU A 1005 43.65 15.62 5.02
CA LEU A 1005 44.84 14.80 5.31
C LEU A 1005 44.51 13.44 5.92
N ALA A 1006 43.39 13.33 6.64
CA ALA A 1006 43.02 12.10 7.35
C ALA A 1006 42.10 11.15 6.57
N LEU A 1007 41.28 11.69 5.66
CA LEU A 1007 40.15 10.96 5.04
C LEU A 1007 40.22 10.93 3.50
N ASN A 1008 41.11 11.68 2.86
CA ASN A 1008 41.26 11.69 1.41
C ASN A 1008 42.46 10.81 0.97
N PRO A 1009 42.26 9.65 0.32
CA PRO A 1009 43.36 8.81 -0.13
C PRO A 1009 44.17 9.43 -1.28
N GLU A 1010 43.60 10.34 -2.07
CA GLU A 1010 44.29 11.01 -3.18
C GLU A 1010 45.51 11.82 -2.74
N ILE A 1011 45.57 12.21 -1.46
CA ILE A 1011 46.74 12.91 -0.89
C ILE A 1011 48.00 12.03 -0.80
N LEU A 1012 47.90 10.74 -1.13
CA LEU A 1012 49.06 9.86 -1.31
C LEU A 1012 49.63 9.89 -2.74
N TYR A 1013 49.00 10.62 -3.66
CA TYR A 1013 49.32 10.61 -5.10
C TYR A 1013 49.52 11.99 -5.73
N TYR A 1014 49.38 13.09 -4.96
CA TYR A 1014 49.51 14.46 -5.46
C TYR A 1014 50.89 14.77 -6.07
N GLU A 1015 51.95 14.17 -5.56
CA GLU A 1015 53.32 14.27 -6.07
C GLU A 1015 53.94 12.88 -6.15
N PRO A 1016 54.89 12.62 -7.07
CA PRO A 1016 55.61 11.36 -7.12
C PRO A 1016 56.30 11.02 -5.78
N ARG A 1017 56.44 9.73 -5.49
CA ARG A 1017 57.17 9.24 -4.31
C ARG A 1017 58.60 9.81 -4.28
N GLY A 1018 58.95 10.51 -3.20
CA GLY A 1018 60.23 11.18 -3.08
C GLY A 1018 61.43 10.22 -3.00
N ALA A 1019 62.57 10.61 -3.56
CA ALA A 1019 63.79 9.80 -3.57
C ALA A 1019 64.40 9.57 -2.16
N LEU A 1020 64.08 10.45 -1.19
CA LEU A 1020 64.49 10.33 0.20
C LEU A 1020 63.42 9.57 0.99
N ARG A 1021 63.72 8.35 1.43
CA ARG A 1021 62.81 7.43 2.16
C ARG A 1021 62.27 7.93 3.52
N ILE A 1022 62.74 9.08 4.01
CA ILE A 1022 62.35 9.63 5.33
C ILE A 1022 61.96 11.11 5.19
N VAL A 1023 62.71 11.89 4.41
CA VAL A 1023 62.39 13.30 4.12
C VAL A 1023 61.58 13.38 2.81
N ASN A 1024 60.38 12.81 2.85
CA ASN A 1024 59.44 12.82 1.74
C ASN A 1024 58.44 14.01 1.86
N TRP A 1025 57.53 14.15 0.89
CA TRP A 1025 56.58 15.26 0.87
C TRP A 1025 55.35 15.04 1.78
N TYR A 1026 55.04 13.79 2.12
CA TYR A 1026 54.06 13.46 3.15
C TYR A 1026 54.52 14.03 4.50
N LEU A 1027 55.80 13.83 4.86
CA LEU A 1027 56.39 14.36 6.10
C LEU A 1027 56.16 15.87 6.24
N TYR A 1028 56.62 16.69 5.28
CA TYR A 1028 56.47 18.14 5.44
C TYR A 1028 55.00 18.59 5.39
N THR A 1029 54.15 17.97 4.56
CA THR A 1029 52.75 18.37 4.43
C THR A 1029 51.97 18.07 5.71
N TYR A 1030 52.11 16.86 6.26
CA TYR A 1030 51.45 16.45 7.50
C TYR A 1030 52.01 17.20 8.71
N VAL A 1031 53.33 17.44 8.78
CA VAL A 1031 53.96 18.18 9.90
C VAL A 1031 53.58 19.67 9.88
N VAL A 1032 53.61 20.36 8.73
CA VAL A 1032 53.23 21.78 8.65
C VAL A 1032 51.75 21.97 8.99
N CYS A 1033 50.88 21.09 8.51
CA CYS A 1033 49.45 21.17 8.83
C CYS A 1033 49.17 20.81 10.30
N ALA A 1034 49.81 19.78 10.87
CA ALA A 1034 49.71 19.47 12.29
C ALA A 1034 50.23 20.63 13.18
N ALA A 1035 51.30 21.32 12.75
CA ALA A 1035 51.80 22.52 13.42
C ALA A 1035 50.81 23.69 13.36
N ALA A 1036 50.21 23.97 12.20
CA ALA A 1036 49.16 24.99 12.05
C ALA A 1036 47.92 24.68 12.90
N LEU A 1037 47.47 23.42 12.94
CA LEU A 1037 46.42 22.92 13.83
C LEU A 1037 46.77 23.17 15.31
N MET A 1038 48.02 22.91 15.70
CA MET A 1038 48.51 23.12 17.07
C MET A 1038 48.63 24.62 17.42
N MET A 1039 49.03 25.47 16.46
CA MET A 1039 49.07 26.92 16.62
C MET A 1039 47.68 27.52 16.79
N ALA A 1040 46.73 27.13 15.94
CA ALA A 1040 45.34 27.54 16.05
C ALA A 1040 44.72 27.04 17.37
N ALA A 1041 45.00 25.79 17.77
CA ALA A 1041 44.57 25.26 19.06
C ALA A 1041 45.08 26.09 20.25
N ARG A 1042 46.34 26.55 20.19
CA ARG A 1042 46.96 27.42 21.20
C ARG A 1042 46.35 28.82 21.23
N TRP A 1043 45.99 29.40 20.08
CA TRP A 1043 45.35 30.71 20.02
C TRP A 1043 43.89 30.66 20.47
N TYR A 1044 43.12 29.65 20.04
CA TYR A 1044 41.76 29.41 20.54
C TYR A 1044 41.74 29.20 22.06
N GLY A 1045 42.69 28.43 22.62
CA GLY A 1045 42.82 28.23 24.06
C GLY A 1045 43.07 29.50 24.89
N SER A 1046 43.35 30.65 24.25
CA SER A 1046 43.46 31.97 24.90
C SER A 1046 42.18 32.82 24.85
N THR A 1047 41.10 32.31 24.25
CA THR A 1047 39.81 33.00 24.05
C THR A 1047 38.64 32.09 24.47
N ARG A 1048 37.39 32.57 24.37
CA ARG A 1048 36.19 31.74 24.63
C ARG A 1048 35.84 30.91 23.39
N ASP A 1049 36.53 29.80 23.20
CA ASP A 1049 36.51 28.96 21.99
C ASP A 1049 35.43 27.87 21.96
N ASP A 1050 34.34 28.04 22.72
CA ASP A 1050 33.22 27.10 22.75
C ASP A 1050 32.40 27.20 21.45
N VAL A 1051 32.58 26.21 20.56
CA VAL A 1051 31.92 26.15 19.24
C VAL A 1051 30.51 25.57 19.34
N MET A 1052 30.34 24.52 20.14
CA MET A 1052 29.10 23.73 20.22
C MET A 1052 28.65 23.55 21.67
N GLY A 1053 28.32 24.67 22.35
CA GLY A 1053 27.78 24.64 23.72
C GLY A 1053 28.69 23.96 24.76
N GLY A 1054 30.02 23.98 24.56
CA GLY A 1054 31.01 23.33 25.42
C GLY A 1054 31.33 21.86 25.05
N LEU A 1055 30.58 21.22 24.15
CA LEU A 1055 30.90 19.87 23.63
C LEU A 1055 32.17 19.89 22.78
N VAL A 1056 32.29 20.88 21.90
CA VAL A 1056 33.44 21.09 21.00
C VAL A 1056 34.09 22.43 21.33
N ARG A 1057 35.39 22.37 21.62
CA ARG A 1057 36.29 23.53 21.76
C ARG A 1057 37.33 23.52 20.65
N GLY A 1058 37.56 24.66 20.00
CA GLY A 1058 38.53 24.78 18.91
C GLY A 1058 39.94 24.32 19.32
N SER A 1059 40.35 24.64 20.55
CA SER A 1059 41.59 24.19 21.19
C SER A 1059 41.74 22.67 21.27
N ARG A 1060 40.72 21.96 21.77
CA ARG A 1060 40.74 20.50 21.89
C ARG A 1060 40.72 19.83 20.52
N PHE A 1061 39.92 20.36 19.60
CA PHE A 1061 39.78 19.82 18.25
C PHE A 1061 41.11 19.86 17.49
N GLY A 1062 41.77 21.02 17.42
CA GLY A 1062 43.07 21.15 16.74
C GLY A 1062 44.16 20.26 17.35
N ALA A 1063 44.19 20.13 18.68
CA ALA A 1063 45.17 19.28 19.37
C ALA A 1063 44.96 17.77 19.12
N ILE A 1064 43.71 17.28 19.14
CA ILE A 1064 43.40 15.88 18.83
C ILE A 1064 43.65 15.59 17.34
N GLY A 1065 43.25 16.50 16.45
CA GLY A 1065 43.47 16.37 15.01
C GLY A 1065 44.96 16.22 14.68
N ALA A 1066 45.82 17.08 15.24
CA ALA A 1066 47.27 16.97 15.08
C ALA A 1066 47.82 15.60 15.53
N GLY A 1067 47.33 15.04 16.64
CA GLY A 1067 47.74 13.72 17.13
C GLY A 1067 47.34 12.57 16.21
N ILE A 1068 46.14 12.62 15.60
CA ILE A 1068 45.68 11.62 14.64
C ILE A 1068 46.48 11.70 13.33
N LEU A 1069 46.78 12.90 12.83
CA LEU A 1069 47.60 13.07 11.62
C LEU A 1069 48.99 12.44 11.78
N LEU A 1070 49.58 12.48 12.97
CA LEU A 1070 50.85 11.81 13.27
C LEU A 1070 50.74 10.28 13.34
N PHE A 1071 49.60 9.72 13.77
CA PHE A 1071 49.35 8.27 13.70
C PHE A 1071 49.17 7.79 12.25
N LEU A 1072 48.47 8.57 11.43
CA LEU A 1072 48.29 8.25 10.01
C LEU A 1072 49.62 8.31 9.27
N LEU A 1073 50.44 9.33 9.54
CA LEU A 1073 51.80 9.44 9.02
C LEU A 1073 52.61 8.16 9.32
N LEU A 1074 52.59 7.63 10.54
CA LEU A 1074 53.26 6.35 10.86
C LEU A 1074 52.82 5.19 9.94
N ASN A 1075 51.51 5.05 9.70
CA ASN A 1075 51.00 3.97 8.85
C ASN A 1075 51.37 4.18 7.37
N ILE A 1076 51.40 5.45 6.91
CA ILE A 1076 51.86 5.82 5.56
C ILE A 1076 53.35 5.51 5.38
N GLU A 1077 54.21 5.83 6.36
CA GLU A 1077 55.64 5.52 6.33
C GLU A 1077 55.91 3.99 6.36
N ILE A 1078 55.15 3.21 7.15
CA ILE A 1078 55.23 1.74 7.12
C ILE A 1078 54.83 1.21 5.73
N ALA A 1079 53.78 1.77 5.12
CA ALA A 1079 53.35 1.34 3.80
C ALA A 1079 54.34 1.75 2.69
N ASP A 1080 54.95 2.94 2.75
CA ASP A 1080 56.02 3.35 1.82
C ASP A 1080 57.25 2.43 1.93
N PHE A 1081 57.63 2.05 3.15
CA PHE A 1081 58.76 1.16 3.37
C PHE A 1081 58.62 -0.21 2.67
N TYR A 1082 57.42 -0.81 2.71
CA TYR A 1082 57.13 -2.08 2.03
C TYR A 1082 56.66 -1.91 0.56
N ALA A 1083 56.46 -0.68 0.08
CA ALA A 1083 56.04 -0.43 -1.30
C ALA A 1083 57.19 -0.61 -2.29
N THR A 1084 57.01 -1.52 -3.25
CA THR A 1084 57.98 -1.81 -4.32
C THR A 1084 57.75 -1.02 -5.61
N GLY A 1085 56.75 -0.12 -5.63
CA GLY A 1085 56.35 0.67 -6.80
C GLY A 1085 56.49 2.19 -6.61
N PRO A 1086 56.07 2.98 -7.62
CA PRO A 1086 56.02 4.45 -7.55
C PRO A 1086 54.89 4.97 -6.64
N THR A 1087 54.02 4.09 -6.16
CA THR A 1087 52.84 4.40 -5.34
C THR A 1087 52.79 3.55 -4.07
N ILE A 1088 52.17 4.09 -3.02
CA ILE A 1088 51.99 3.43 -1.73
C ILE A 1088 50.73 2.55 -1.78
N VAL A 1089 50.83 1.29 -1.34
CA VAL A 1089 49.68 0.35 -1.32
C VAL A 1089 49.64 -0.41 0.01
N PHE A 1090 48.53 -0.29 0.73
CA PHE A 1090 48.24 -1.08 1.92
C PHE A 1090 47.77 -2.50 1.53
N ARG A 1091 48.49 -3.53 1.96
CA ARG A 1091 48.15 -4.95 1.74
C ARG A 1091 48.03 -5.67 3.07
N PHE A 1092 47.03 -6.55 3.19
CA PHE A 1092 46.72 -7.36 4.36
C PHE A 1092 46.30 -8.77 3.92
N GLY A 1093 46.66 -9.80 4.68
CA GLY A 1093 46.33 -11.21 4.46
C GLY A 1093 47.19 -11.92 3.39
N THR A 1094 48.11 -11.23 2.73
CA THR A 1094 48.93 -11.79 1.63
C THR A 1094 50.35 -12.15 2.02
N ASP A 1095 50.92 -11.46 3.01
CA ASP A 1095 52.27 -11.70 3.52
C ASP A 1095 52.26 -11.57 5.04
N VAL A 1096 52.55 -12.69 5.70
CA VAL A 1096 52.60 -12.80 7.16
C VAL A 1096 53.62 -11.82 7.75
N ALA A 1097 54.72 -11.50 7.05
CA ALA A 1097 55.71 -10.55 7.55
C ALA A 1097 55.19 -9.10 7.57
N GLN A 1098 54.47 -8.67 6.51
CA GLN A 1098 53.83 -7.36 6.47
C GLN A 1098 52.71 -7.23 7.52
N ASP A 1099 51.87 -8.26 7.67
CA ASP A 1099 50.79 -8.29 8.66
C ASP A 1099 51.27 -8.26 10.11
N LEU A 1100 52.40 -8.91 10.40
CA LEU A 1100 53.07 -8.82 11.70
C LEU A 1100 53.73 -7.46 11.91
N THR A 1101 54.24 -6.80 10.87
CA THR A 1101 54.89 -5.49 11.02
C THR A 1101 53.90 -4.38 11.38
N TYR A 1102 52.68 -4.37 10.81
CA TYR A 1102 51.61 -3.48 11.28
C TYR A 1102 51.25 -3.76 12.75
N THR A 1103 51.15 -5.04 13.12
CA THR A 1103 50.85 -5.49 14.49
C THR A 1103 51.89 -4.99 15.50
N ILE A 1104 53.19 -4.99 15.13
CA ILE A 1104 54.28 -4.44 15.94
C ILE A 1104 54.26 -2.90 15.95
N GLY A 1105 54.02 -2.25 14.81
CA GLY A 1105 53.99 -0.79 14.71
C GLY A 1105 52.87 -0.15 15.53
N TRP A 1106 51.68 -0.76 15.53
CA TRP A 1106 50.54 -0.32 16.36
C TRP A 1106 50.81 -0.49 17.85
N LEU A 1107 51.43 -1.61 18.25
CA LEU A 1107 51.88 -1.83 19.62
C LEU A 1107 52.88 -0.75 20.06
N GLY A 1108 53.87 -0.43 19.22
CA GLY A 1108 54.88 0.62 19.47
C GLY A 1108 54.27 2.01 19.60
N PHE A 1109 53.37 2.41 18.71
CA PHE A 1109 52.67 3.70 18.81
C PHE A 1109 51.77 3.77 20.06
N GLY A 1110 51.08 2.68 20.39
CA GLY A 1110 50.30 2.57 21.64
C GLY A 1110 51.17 2.81 22.87
N MET A 1111 52.36 2.19 22.92
CA MET A 1111 53.31 2.42 24.02
C MET A 1111 53.82 3.87 24.08
N ALA A 1112 54.14 4.48 22.95
CA ALA A 1112 54.58 5.89 22.91
C ALA A 1112 53.48 6.86 23.36
N LEU A 1113 52.24 6.63 22.89
CA LEU A 1113 51.06 7.41 23.29
C LEU A 1113 50.75 7.25 24.78
N LEU A 1114 50.92 6.04 25.34
CA LEU A 1114 50.80 5.79 26.78
C LEU A 1114 51.82 6.62 27.57
N GLY A 1115 53.08 6.65 27.13
CA GLY A 1115 54.14 7.47 27.73
C GLY A 1115 53.83 8.97 27.73
N ILE A 1116 53.40 9.52 26.57
CA ILE A 1116 52.98 10.93 26.45
C ILE A 1116 51.76 11.21 27.35
N GLY A 1117 50.79 10.29 27.41
CA GLY A 1117 49.61 10.41 28.27
C GLY A 1117 49.92 10.37 29.77
N ILE A 1118 50.95 9.65 30.18
CA ILE A 1118 51.50 9.67 31.54
C ILE A 1118 52.19 11.02 31.81
N TRP A 1119 53.08 11.46 30.91
CA TRP A 1119 53.85 12.71 31.08
C TRP A 1119 52.98 13.96 31.13
N LEU A 1120 52.04 14.11 30.19
CA LEU A 1120 51.06 15.21 30.16
C LEU A 1120 49.93 15.05 31.19
N ARG A 1121 49.94 13.98 32.00
CA ARG A 1121 48.89 13.57 32.94
C ARG A 1121 47.49 13.43 32.31
N SER A 1122 47.38 13.37 30.99
CA SER A 1122 46.11 13.24 30.26
C SER A 1122 45.48 11.86 30.49
N TYR A 1123 44.25 11.83 31.00
CA TYR A 1123 43.48 10.60 31.17
C TYR A 1123 43.05 9.99 29.82
N GLY A 1124 42.51 10.82 28.92
CA GLY A 1124 42.04 10.37 27.60
C GLY A 1124 43.14 9.77 26.73
N THR A 1125 44.34 10.36 26.75
CA THR A 1125 45.50 9.85 25.99
C THR A 1125 45.95 8.46 26.47
N ARG A 1126 45.80 8.16 27.78
CA ARG A 1126 46.15 6.86 28.35
C ARG A 1126 45.14 5.76 27.99
N ILE A 1127 43.84 6.07 27.95
CA ILE A 1127 42.81 5.11 27.50
C ILE A 1127 42.99 4.78 26.01
N ALA A 1128 43.21 5.78 25.17
CA ALA A 1128 43.42 5.58 23.73
C ALA A 1128 44.57 4.59 23.43
N ALA A 1129 45.65 4.66 24.20
CA ALA A 1129 46.77 3.72 24.11
C ALA A 1129 46.41 2.28 24.48
N LEU A 1130 45.65 2.07 25.57
CA LEU A 1130 45.27 0.73 26.03
C LEU A 1130 44.31 0.02 25.06
N ILE A 1131 43.38 0.76 24.45
CA ILE A 1131 42.46 0.22 23.43
C ILE A 1131 43.23 -0.30 22.22
N LEU A 1132 44.22 0.45 21.73
CA LEU A 1132 45.03 0.06 20.57
C LEU A 1132 45.79 -1.27 20.79
N ILE A 1133 46.28 -1.50 22.01
CA ILE A 1133 46.98 -2.73 22.39
C ILE A 1133 46.03 -3.94 22.39
N ALA A 1134 44.79 -3.78 22.90
CA ALA A 1134 43.83 -4.89 22.98
C ALA A 1134 43.36 -5.37 21.59
N VAL A 1135 43.11 -4.44 20.65
CA VAL A 1135 42.69 -4.76 19.27
C VAL A 1135 43.76 -5.60 18.55
N THR A 1136 45.03 -5.26 18.78
CA THR A 1136 46.20 -5.95 18.21
C THR A 1136 46.23 -7.44 18.56
N THR A 1137 45.79 -7.83 19.77
CA THR A 1137 45.80 -9.23 20.24
C THR A 1137 44.71 -10.09 19.60
N PHE A 1138 43.50 -9.55 19.38
CA PHE A 1138 42.38 -10.30 18.79
C PHE A 1138 42.61 -10.70 17.33
N LYS A 1139 43.28 -9.82 16.55
CA LYS A 1139 43.63 -10.07 15.15
C LYS A 1139 44.32 -11.43 15.00
N CYS A 1140 45.28 -11.70 15.89
CA CYS A 1140 46.16 -12.86 15.83
C CYS A 1140 45.43 -14.23 15.83
N PHE A 1141 44.46 -14.45 16.72
CA PHE A 1141 43.86 -15.80 16.87
C PHE A 1141 42.70 -16.10 15.92
N LEU A 1142 41.93 -15.09 15.52
CA LEU A 1142 40.74 -15.28 14.68
C LEU A 1142 41.03 -15.17 13.19
N TYR A 1143 42.02 -14.37 12.80
CA TYR A 1143 42.39 -14.17 11.40
C TYR A 1143 43.60 -15.04 11.02
N ASP A 1144 44.66 -15.07 11.84
CA ASP A 1144 45.92 -15.69 11.43
C ASP A 1144 45.98 -17.22 11.65
N LEU A 1145 44.99 -17.85 12.35
CA LEU A 1145 45.03 -19.28 12.75
C LEU A 1145 43.87 -20.18 12.24
N ALA A 1146 42.84 -19.66 11.56
CA ALA A 1146 41.55 -20.36 11.39
C ALA A 1146 41.46 -21.44 10.28
N SER A 1147 42.56 -21.87 9.66
CA SER A 1147 42.59 -22.51 8.33
C SER A 1147 42.61 -24.07 8.27
N LEU A 1148 42.07 -24.79 9.27
CA LEU A 1148 42.22 -26.26 9.44
C LEU A 1148 40.88 -27.09 9.37
N GLY A 1149 40.95 -28.42 9.16
CA GLY A 1149 39.77 -29.26 8.81
C GLY A 1149 39.69 -30.69 9.41
N GLY A 1150 38.51 -31.32 9.36
CA GLY A 1150 38.27 -32.69 9.87
C GLY A 1150 38.01 -32.78 11.38
N LEU A 1151 38.42 -33.87 12.04
CA LEU A 1151 38.41 -33.93 13.52
C LEU A 1151 39.28 -32.81 14.13
N TYR A 1152 40.30 -32.33 13.42
CA TYR A 1152 41.10 -31.16 13.82
C TYR A 1152 40.30 -29.85 13.86
N ARG A 1153 39.20 -29.74 13.10
CA ARG A 1153 38.26 -28.61 13.23
C ARG A 1153 37.46 -28.70 14.53
N VAL A 1154 37.06 -29.90 14.94
CA VAL A 1154 36.46 -30.14 16.26
C VAL A 1154 37.47 -29.81 17.38
N ALA A 1155 38.77 -30.01 17.14
CA ALA A 1155 39.83 -29.70 18.11
C ALA A 1155 40.25 -28.21 18.19
N SER A 1156 40.31 -27.46 17.07
CA SER A 1156 40.75 -26.05 17.11
C SER A 1156 39.74 -25.13 17.82
N PHE A 1157 38.44 -25.38 17.66
CA PHE A 1157 37.39 -24.69 18.41
C PHE A 1157 37.44 -25.00 19.92
N VAL A 1158 37.89 -26.21 20.31
CA VAL A 1158 38.18 -26.54 21.71
C VAL A 1158 39.40 -25.77 22.24
N GLY A 1159 40.43 -25.53 21.40
CA GLY A 1159 41.61 -24.74 21.78
C GLY A 1159 41.32 -23.24 22.02
N LEU A 1160 40.54 -22.61 21.13
CA LEU A 1160 40.13 -21.20 21.29
C LEU A 1160 39.33 -20.98 22.59
N ALA A 1161 38.42 -21.91 22.91
CA ALA A 1161 37.62 -21.89 24.13
C ALA A 1161 38.50 -21.89 25.41
N ILE A 1162 39.68 -22.51 25.38
CA ILE A 1162 40.61 -22.55 26.52
C ILE A 1162 41.40 -21.23 26.65
N SER A 1163 41.88 -20.65 25.54
CA SER A 1163 42.68 -19.41 25.57
C SER A 1163 41.87 -18.21 26.09
N LEU A 1164 40.63 -18.06 25.61
CA LEU A 1164 39.74 -16.97 26.05
C LEU A 1164 39.38 -17.06 27.53
N ALA A 1165 39.23 -18.28 28.07
CA ALA A 1165 39.03 -18.49 29.50
C ALA A 1165 40.25 -18.02 30.34
N LEU A 1166 41.47 -18.20 29.84
CA LEU A 1166 42.70 -17.77 30.53
C LEU A 1166 42.88 -16.24 30.51
N VAL A 1167 42.55 -15.56 29.41
CA VAL A 1167 42.62 -14.08 29.32
C VAL A 1167 41.58 -13.41 30.22
N SER A 1168 40.37 -13.96 30.28
CA SER A 1168 39.32 -13.56 31.23
C SER A 1168 39.84 -13.56 32.69
N LEU A 1169 40.51 -14.64 33.10
CA LEU A 1169 41.10 -14.77 34.44
C LEU A 1169 42.25 -13.77 34.69
N ALA A 1170 43.01 -13.38 33.66
CA ALA A 1170 44.10 -12.42 33.79
C ALA A 1170 43.60 -10.96 33.97
N LEU A 1171 42.59 -10.54 33.21
CA LEU A 1171 41.97 -9.21 33.33
C LEU A 1171 41.39 -8.98 34.74
N GLN A 1172 40.65 -9.96 35.27
CA GLN A 1172 40.14 -9.95 36.64
C GLN A 1172 41.24 -9.77 37.69
N LYS A 1173 42.41 -10.39 37.47
CA LYS A 1173 43.49 -10.44 38.48
C LYS A 1173 44.39 -9.20 38.49
N PHE A 1174 44.64 -8.56 37.34
CA PHE A 1174 45.67 -7.52 37.20
C PHE A 1174 45.14 -6.11 36.90
N VAL A 1175 43.94 -5.96 36.34
CA VAL A 1175 43.38 -4.63 36.01
C VAL A 1175 42.33 -4.18 37.03
N LEU A 1176 41.55 -5.13 37.57
CA LEU A 1176 40.36 -4.84 38.40
C LEU A 1176 40.61 -4.96 39.92
N ALA A 1177 41.82 -5.33 40.34
CA ALA A 1177 42.19 -5.48 41.74
C ALA A 1177 42.34 -4.12 42.44
N ARG A 1178 41.26 -3.61 43.06
CA ARG A 1178 41.31 -2.37 43.86
C ARG A 1178 42.22 -2.53 45.10
N PRO A 1179 43.01 -1.51 45.46
CA PRO A 1179 43.91 -1.59 46.61
C PRO A 1179 43.11 -1.70 47.92
N LYS A 1180 43.54 -2.61 48.80
CA LYS A 1180 42.99 -2.73 50.16
C LYS A 1180 43.36 -1.50 50.98
N SER A 1181 42.37 -0.81 51.51
CA SER A 1181 42.57 0.18 52.58
C SER A 1181 43.02 -0.53 53.87
N PRO A 1182 43.97 0.04 54.64
CA PRO A 1182 44.31 -0.47 55.96
C PRO A 1182 43.13 -0.25 56.94
N ALA A 1183 43.11 -1.05 58.00
CA ALA A 1183 42.06 -1.10 59.02
C ALA A 1183 42.04 0.13 59.95
#